data_AF-A0A964AWA4-F1
#
_entry.id   AF-A0A964AWA4-F1
#
_cell.length_a   1.000
_cell.length_b   1.000
_cell.length_c   1.000
_cell.angle_alpha   90.00
_cell.angle_beta   90.00
_cell.angle_gamma   90.00
#
_symmetry.space_group_name_H-M   'P 1'
#
loop_
_entity.id
_entity.type
_entity.pdbx_description
1 polymer ?
#
loop_
_entity_poly.entity_id
_entity_poly.type
_entity_poly.pdbx_seq_one_letter_code
_entity_poly.pdbx_strand_id
1 'polypeptide(L)'
;MRLLSIALILAAAGCTEKSPNPGETGIEGCDFPVSWYTDADGDGFGGEELAFDCEGPGGSVDVGGDCDDADPAVFPGAEDVVDDGVDQDCDGQDAADADGDGWSTAEGDCDDADAEIHPEAEEEPYDGVDQDCDGADLDDVDGDGYAASEVGGADCDDSDPAVSPEAEDIPYDGVDQDCDGADLTDADGDGWDDTSVGGTDCDDADASVFPGATEVPYDGVDQDCDGGDLTDVDGDGFHSTAVGGTDCDDADASVNLDAEEVPYDGVDQDCSGADLTDVDGDGYDDTSVGGTDCDDDDASVHPGASETAYDGVDQDCDGADLTDVDGDGYDDTSVGGTDCDDTDASVYPGASETPYDGVDQDCDGVDLTDVDGDGWDATVAGGDDCDDDDAAINPGASETAYDGVDQDCSGADLTDVDGDGYDDTSVGGTDCDDADAAVNPGELEVCGNSVDDDCDGAIDTADSECPDVELTIGADVQDYDVWAEAGSPSSATYVLVTVSSGVIVSASDPAIPAFTTAGLPSGSLVELVNDGTIHGHGGDGACAYAGAGEDGGDAIEMTVDLIIDNSSGGIYGGGGGGGSGDDPQGGGGGAGGGVGCGTGGNGDEDGFGIGGHGGQRHTTVPGGDGANYDGTPGTGGAFGMPPGDGGGGSGGAGDPTLLTGCCAGQGGAGGGWGGGGGGGSTYDPSSNPRNSGDGGDAGYAVRILGGTLIWDGGYDLTGVKGEVQ
;
A
#
# COMPACT_ATOMS: atom_id res chain seq x y z
N MET A 1 25.37 56.37 -106.24
CA MET A 1 24.66 57.29 -107.18
C MET A 1 24.82 56.71 -108.59
N ARG A 2 23.93 56.76 -109.60
CA ARG A 2 23.04 57.78 -110.23
C ARG A 2 23.78 58.69 -111.26
N LEU A 3 23.35 58.58 -112.54
CA LEU A 3 23.71 59.37 -113.76
C LEU A 3 25.08 59.03 -114.41
N LEU A 4 25.20 58.78 -115.75
CA LEU A 4 25.03 59.65 -116.95
C LEU A 4 26.09 60.78 -117.01
N SER A 5 26.78 61.14 -118.12
CA SER A 5 26.53 60.91 -119.56
C SER A 5 27.64 61.52 -120.48
N ILE A 6 27.75 61.08 -121.75
CA ILE A 6 28.17 61.87 -122.97
C ILE A 6 29.65 62.38 -122.99
N ALA A 7 30.61 61.89 -123.80
CA ALA A 7 30.78 61.85 -125.28
C ALA A 7 31.23 63.18 -125.98
N LEU A 8 32.06 63.07 -127.05
CA LEU A 8 31.88 63.64 -128.43
C LEU A 8 33.04 64.50 -129.06
N ILE A 9 33.65 64.02 -130.18
CA ILE A 9 34.07 64.78 -131.43
C ILE A 9 35.32 65.73 -131.38
N LEU A 10 36.15 66.01 -132.42
CA LEU A 10 36.20 65.68 -133.87
C LEU A 10 37.63 65.64 -134.47
N ALA A 11 37.68 65.09 -135.70
CA ALA A 11 38.76 64.79 -136.62
C ALA A 11 39.47 65.93 -137.44
N ALA A 12 40.68 65.58 -137.90
CA ALA A 12 41.24 65.63 -139.28
C ALA A 12 41.45 66.94 -140.09
N ALA A 13 42.71 67.10 -140.58
CA ALA A 13 43.12 67.51 -141.94
C ALA A 13 44.62 67.14 -142.14
N GLY A 14 45.16 66.74 -143.28
CA GLY A 14 44.60 66.58 -144.64
C GLY A 14 45.14 67.62 -145.63
N CYS A 15 46.11 67.25 -146.48
CA CYS A 15 46.53 68.06 -147.64
C CYS A 15 47.05 67.19 -148.79
N THR A 16 46.55 67.41 -150.01
CA THR A 16 46.90 66.65 -151.22
C THR A 16 47.23 67.56 -152.41
N GLU A 17 48.17 67.06 -153.22
CA GLU A 17 48.40 67.35 -154.65
C GLU A 17 48.64 68.79 -155.16
N LYS A 18 49.74 68.94 -155.91
CA LYS A 18 49.65 69.46 -157.28
C LYS A 18 50.81 69.08 -158.21
N SER A 19 50.51 68.43 -159.33
CA SER A 19 51.29 68.54 -160.57
C SER A 19 50.65 69.57 -161.51
N PRO A 20 51.44 70.28 -162.34
CA PRO A 20 51.39 69.96 -163.78
C PRO A 20 52.70 70.15 -164.56
N ASN A 21 53.19 69.09 -165.21
CA ASN A 21 53.15 68.87 -166.68
C ASN A 21 53.37 70.08 -167.65
N PRO A 22 53.94 69.84 -168.86
CA PRO A 22 55.35 69.49 -169.10
C PRO A 22 56.02 70.33 -170.22
N GLY A 23 57.35 70.38 -170.22
CA GLY A 23 58.14 70.57 -171.44
C GLY A 23 59.12 71.75 -171.48
N GLU A 24 60.38 71.47 -171.15
CA GLU A 24 61.53 71.89 -171.98
C GLU A 24 62.73 70.97 -171.71
N THR A 25 63.58 70.78 -172.72
CA THR A 25 64.72 69.84 -172.70
C THR A 25 66.03 70.59 -172.81
N GLY A 26 66.94 70.48 -171.83
CA GLY A 26 68.34 70.91 -172.01
C GLY A 26 69.07 71.36 -170.76
N ILE A 27 69.89 70.45 -170.21
CA ILE A 27 71.16 70.64 -169.47
C ILE A 27 71.97 71.91 -169.89
N GLU A 28 72.82 72.53 -169.07
CA GLU A 28 73.74 71.97 -168.05
C GLU A 28 74.33 73.08 -167.12
N GLY A 29 74.54 72.81 -165.81
CA GLY A 29 75.30 73.67 -164.86
C GLY A 29 74.58 74.02 -163.54
N CYS A 30 75.03 73.47 -162.40
CA CYS A 30 74.38 73.58 -161.07
C CYS A 30 74.60 74.92 -160.33
N ASP A 31 73.64 75.29 -159.48
CA ASP A 31 73.53 76.63 -158.87
C ASP A 31 73.69 76.65 -157.32
N PHE A 32 73.76 75.48 -156.64
CA PHE A 32 73.90 75.36 -155.18
C PHE A 32 74.71 74.12 -154.74
N PRO A 33 75.94 74.27 -154.20
CA PRO A 33 76.66 73.20 -153.48
C PRO A 33 76.18 73.06 -152.02
N VAL A 34 76.44 71.90 -151.40
CA VAL A 34 76.12 71.57 -149.99
C VAL A 34 77.34 71.00 -149.26
N SER A 35 77.29 70.98 -147.92
CA SER A 35 78.29 70.29 -147.08
C SER A 35 78.07 68.79 -147.14
N TRP A 36 79.17 68.04 -147.17
CA TRP A 36 79.19 66.59 -147.18
C TRP A 36 79.99 66.10 -145.97
N TYR A 37 79.42 65.20 -145.19
CA TYR A 37 79.99 64.63 -143.96
C TYR A 37 80.47 63.20 -144.23
N THR A 38 81.45 62.73 -143.47
CA THR A 38 81.73 61.29 -143.43
C THR A 38 80.50 60.57 -142.89
N ASP A 39 80.18 59.43 -143.47
CA ASP A 39 79.14 58.49 -143.03
C ASP A 39 79.88 57.15 -142.97
N ALA A 40 80.36 56.77 -141.78
CA ALA A 40 81.32 55.67 -141.65
C ALA A 40 80.66 54.31 -141.38
N ASP A 41 79.44 54.27 -140.86
CA ASP A 41 78.67 53.05 -140.60
C ASP A 41 77.50 52.81 -141.58
N GLY A 42 77.00 53.85 -142.26
CA GLY A 42 75.98 53.77 -143.31
C GLY A 42 74.55 54.09 -142.88
N ASP A 43 74.32 54.79 -141.75
CA ASP A 43 72.99 55.09 -141.22
C ASP A 43 72.24 56.19 -142.02
N GLY A 44 72.97 57.16 -142.57
CA GLY A 44 72.46 58.30 -143.34
C GLY A 44 72.68 59.68 -142.71
N PHE A 45 73.18 59.74 -141.48
CA PHE A 45 73.78 60.90 -140.85
C PHE A 45 75.31 60.84 -141.00
N GLY A 46 76.02 61.74 -140.34
CA GLY A 46 77.46 61.81 -140.49
C GLY A 46 78.15 62.76 -139.52
N GLY A 47 79.37 62.39 -139.13
CA GLY A 47 80.19 63.12 -138.17
C GLY A 47 80.98 64.28 -138.79
N GLU A 48 82.22 64.01 -139.21
CA GLU A 48 83.19 65.05 -139.61
C GLU A 48 82.96 65.57 -141.06
N GLU A 49 82.89 66.90 -141.24
CA GLU A 49 82.68 67.55 -142.55
C GLU A 49 83.88 67.34 -143.51
N LEU A 50 83.63 66.67 -144.63
CA LEU A 50 84.65 66.32 -145.64
C LEU A 50 84.83 67.39 -146.72
N ALA A 51 83.74 67.94 -147.26
CA ALA A 51 83.77 68.79 -148.44
C ALA A 51 82.52 69.67 -148.59
N PHE A 52 82.64 70.78 -149.33
CA PHE A 52 81.52 71.62 -149.73
C PHE A 52 81.47 71.71 -151.27
N ASP A 53 80.63 70.89 -151.92
CA ASP A 53 80.57 70.76 -153.39
C ASP A 53 79.18 70.27 -153.85
N CYS A 54 78.96 70.18 -155.17
CA CYS A 54 77.69 69.75 -155.78
C CYS A 54 77.52 68.22 -155.85
N GLU A 55 78.63 67.46 -155.84
CA GLU A 55 78.64 65.99 -155.73
C GLU A 55 79.63 65.61 -154.63
N GLY A 56 79.17 64.85 -153.64
CA GLY A 56 79.99 64.39 -152.53
C GLY A 56 81.07 63.38 -152.94
N PRO A 57 82.17 63.28 -152.17
CA PRO A 57 83.04 62.10 -152.21
C PRO A 57 82.24 60.79 -152.07
N GLY A 58 82.73 59.69 -152.64
CA GLY A 58 82.04 58.40 -152.49
C GLY A 58 82.12 57.90 -151.04
N GLY A 59 80.98 57.81 -150.36
CA GLY A 59 80.87 57.48 -148.93
C GLY A 59 80.73 58.72 -148.04
N SER A 60 79.87 59.66 -148.44
CA SER A 60 79.53 60.87 -147.66
C SER A 60 78.06 61.21 -147.83
N VAL A 61 77.41 61.71 -146.78
CA VAL A 61 76.03 62.21 -146.78
C VAL A 61 75.97 63.73 -146.72
N ASP A 62 74.82 64.34 -147.03
CA ASP A 62 74.60 65.79 -146.93
C ASP A 62 73.88 66.23 -145.64
N VAL A 63 73.71 65.31 -144.67
CA VAL A 63 73.15 65.54 -143.34
C VAL A 63 74.20 65.23 -142.29
N GLY A 64 74.58 66.20 -141.47
CA GLY A 64 75.52 65.99 -140.36
C GLY A 64 74.84 66.12 -139.01
N GLY A 65 75.51 65.68 -137.96
CA GLY A 65 75.02 65.79 -136.57
C GLY A 65 75.18 64.52 -135.73
N ASP A 66 75.73 63.47 -136.31
CA ASP A 66 76.04 62.21 -135.62
C ASP A 66 77.09 62.44 -134.51
N CYS A 67 76.80 61.89 -133.33
CA CYS A 67 77.66 61.99 -132.14
C CYS A 67 78.60 60.78 -131.94
N ASP A 68 78.37 59.64 -132.60
CA ASP A 68 79.33 58.53 -132.74
C ASP A 68 79.19 57.83 -134.13
N ASP A 69 79.75 58.50 -135.16
CA ASP A 69 79.88 58.16 -136.61
C ASP A 69 80.59 56.81 -136.90
N ALA A 70 80.30 55.80 -136.09
CA ALA A 70 80.80 54.44 -136.11
C ALA A 70 79.80 53.42 -135.53
N ASP A 71 78.70 53.85 -134.88
CA ASP A 71 77.59 52.98 -134.45
C ASP A 71 76.24 53.45 -135.08
N PRO A 72 75.67 52.71 -136.05
CA PRO A 72 74.47 53.11 -136.78
C PRO A 72 73.16 53.01 -135.95
N ALA A 73 73.28 52.90 -134.62
CA ALA A 73 72.20 53.04 -133.66
C ALA A 73 72.23 54.39 -132.92
N VAL A 74 73.30 55.18 -133.07
CA VAL A 74 73.50 56.49 -132.43
C VAL A 74 73.40 57.57 -133.49
N PHE A 75 72.29 58.29 -133.56
CA PHE A 75 72.08 59.36 -134.54
C PHE A 75 70.96 60.32 -134.12
N PRO A 76 70.96 61.57 -134.63
CA PRO A 76 69.91 62.56 -134.40
C PRO A 76 68.47 62.03 -134.55
N GLY A 77 67.80 61.75 -133.43
CA GLY A 77 66.45 61.18 -133.38
C GLY A 77 66.36 59.66 -133.52
N ALA A 78 67.35 58.92 -133.01
CA ALA A 78 67.18 57.54 -132.57
C ALA A 78 66.18 57.43 -131.39
N GLU A 79 66.06 56.25 -130.78
CA GLU A 79 65.22 56.02 -129.60
C GLU A 79 66.15 55.54 -128.48
N ASP A 80 66.19 56.26 -127.36
CA ASP A 80 67.16 55.98 -126.30
C ASP A 80 66.89 54.65 -125.58
N VAL A 81 67.97 54.04 -125.08
CA VAL A 81 67.92 52.82 -124.27
C VAL A 81 68.11 53.21 -122.81
N VAL A 82 66.98 53.46 -122.14
CA VAL A 82 66.85 53.85 -120.72
C VAL A 82 67.96 53.25 -119.84
N ASP A 83 68.72 54.14 -119.19
CA ASP A 83 69.79 53.86 -118.23
C ASP A 83 70.96 52.97 -118.72
N ASP A 84 71.20 52.86 -120.04
CA ASP A 84 72.39 52.19 -120.58
C ASP A 84 73.66 53.08 -120.59
N GLY A 85 73.48 54.39 -120.38
CA GLY A 85 74.54 55.39 -120.27
C GLY A 85 75.08 55.91 -121.61
N VAL A 86 74.39 55.62 -122.71
CA VAL A 86 74.64 56.17 -124.04
C VAL A 86 73.46 57.06 -124.44
N ASP A 87 73.79 58.21 -125.02
CA ASP A 87 72.85 59.17 -125.62
C ASP A 87 72.69 58.75 -127.09
N GLN A 88 71.65 57.99 -127.42
CA GLN A 88 71.47 57.43 -128.76
C GLN A 88 70.89 58.46 -129.72
N ASP A 89 69.98 59.32 -129.26
CA ASP A 89 69.33 60.33 -130.10
C ASP A 89 70.17 61.61 -130.34
N CYS A 90 71.32 61.73 -129.66
CA CYS A 90 72.28 62.82 -129.71
C CYS A 90 71.74 64.19 -129.22
N ASP A 91 70.69 64.25 -128.39
CA ASP A 91 70.20 65.51 -127.78
C ASP A 91 71.04 65.99 -126.58
N GLY A 92 71.80 65.08 -125.96
CA GLY A 92 72.67 65.34 -124.79
C GLY A 92 72.24 64.69 -123.48
N GLN A 93 71.28 63.75 -123.48
CA GLN A 93 70.75 63.06 -122.29
C GLN A 93 70.54 61.54 -122.55
N ASP A 94 70.16 60.83 -121.49
CA ASP A 94 69.72 59.43 -121.46
C ASP A 94 68.43 59.40 -120.62
N ALA A 95 67.51 58.48 -120.89
CA ALA A 95 66.19 58.40 -120.24
C ALA A 95 66.25 57.55 -118.94
N ALA A 96 65.44 57.89 -117.93
CA ALA A 96 65.66 57.42 -116.54
C ALA A 96 64.39 57.28 -115.66
N ASP A 97 63.22 57.04 -116.27
CA ASP A 97 61.91 56.84 -115.61
C ASP A 97 61.08 55.97 -116.56
N ALA A 98 60.82 54.70 -116.20
CA ALA A 98 60.36 53.69 -117.15
C ALA A 98 58.83 53.48 -117.18
N ASP A 99 58.10 53.78 -116.10
CA ASP A 99 56.63 53.72 -116.07
C ASP A 99 55.93 55.10 -116.05
N GLY A 100 56.64 56.17 -115.66
CA GLY A 100 56.17 57.55 -115.69
C GLY A 100 55.46 58.04 -114.43
N ASP A 101 55.63 57.39 -113.27
CA ASP A 101 55.07 57.83 -111.99
C ASP A 101 55.80 59.07 -111.41
N GLY A 102 57.08 59.22 -111.72
CA GLY A 102 57.97 60.29 -111.25
C GLY A 102 59.02 59.88 -110.20
N TRP A 103 59.16 58.59 -109.93
CA TRP A 103 60.23 57.97 -109.16
C TRP A 103 61.10 57.11 -110.08
N SER A 104 62.39 57.02 -109.72
CA SER A 104 63.33 56.12 -110.38
C SER A 104 63.94 55.19 -109.33
N THR A 105 64.52 54.08 -109.78
CA THR A 105 65.30 53.14 -108.96
C THR A 105 66.44 53.88 -108.22
N ALA A 106 66.91 55.00 -108.76
CA ALA A 106 67.92 55.86 -108.14
C ALA A 106 67.36 56.78 -107.03
N GLU A 107 66.06 57.04 -107.02
CA GLU A 107 65.35 57.90 -106.08
C GLU A 107 64.63 57.13 -104.96
N GLY A 108 64.39 55.83 -105.16
CA GLY A 108 63.99 54.90 -104.09
C GLY A 108 63.03 53.78 -104.53
N ASP A 109 62.58 53.82 -105.78
CA ASP A 109 61.68 52.81 -106.35
C ASP A 109 62.27 51.39 -106.26
N CYS A 110 61.44 50.45 -105.83
CA CYS A 110 61.74 49.03 -105.69
C CYS A 110 61.22 48.14 -106.83
N ASP A 111 60.31 48.62 -107.69
CA ASP A 111 59.92 48.01 -108.98
C ASP A 111 59.51 49.07 -110.03
N ASP A 112 60.51 49.75 -110.61
CA ASP A 112 60.54 50.77 -111.70
C ASP A 112 59.71 50.46 -112.97
N ALA A 113 58.94 49.38 -112.97
CA ALA A 113 58.04 48.95 -114.03
C ALA A 113 56.56 48.94 -113.61
N ASP A 114 56.23 49.27 -112.36
CA ASP A 114 54.87 49.30 -111.82
C ASP A 114 54.60 50.55 -110.96
N ALA A 115 54.00 51.57 -111.60
CA ALA A 115 53.63 52.88 -111.03
C ALA A 115 52.67 52.87 -109.83
N GLU A 116 52.34 51.70 -109.28
CA GLU A 116 51.62 51.52 -108.00
C GLU A 116 52.59 51.14 -106.85
N ILE A 117 53.89 50.93 -107.13
CA ILE A 117 54.97 50.59 -106.18
C ILE A 117 56.03 51.70 -106.20
N HIS A 118 56.07 52.56 -105.19
CA HIS A 118 57.03 53.68 -105.11
C HIS A 118 57.11 54.28 -103.69
N PRO A 119 58.19 55.00 -103.29
CA PRO A 119 58.40 55.55 -101.93
C PRO A 119 57.35 56.48 -101.30
N GLU A 120 56.29 56.86 -102.02
CA GLU A 120 55.13 57.62 -101.51
C GLU A 120 53.79 56.89 -101.80
N ALA A 121 53.79 55.56 -101.96
CA ALA A 121 52.57 54.79 -102.23
C ALA A 121 51.69 54.70 -100.97
N GLU A 122 50.41 54.38 -101.15
CA GLU A 122 49.55 53.92 -100.05
C GLU A 122 49.61 52.39 -100.04
N GLU A 123 50.02 51.78 -98.93
CA GLU A 123 50.03 50.32 -98.80
C GLU A 123 48.60 49.74 -98.87
N GLU A 124 48.43 48.59 -99.52
CA GLU A 124 47.19 47.81 -99.52
C GLU A 124 47.40 46.55 -98.65
N PRO A 125 46.89 46.54 -97.39
CA PRO A 125 47.24 45.53 -96.40
C PRO A 125 47.08 44.08 -96.82
N TYR A 126 48.05 43.27 -96.41
CA TYR A 126 48.02 41.80 -96.44
C TYR A 126 48.06 41.18 -97.86
N ASP A 127 48.41 41.95 -98.89
CA ASP A 127 48.48 41.44 -100.26
C ASP A 127 49.84 40.78 -100.61
N GLY A 128 50.84 40.97 -99.74
CA GLY A 128 52.20 40.45 -99.82
C GLY A 128 53.15 41.29 -100.68
N VAL A 129 52.78 42.54 -100.99
CA VAL A 129 53.58 43.51 -101.76
C VAL A 129 53.95 44.70 -100.87
N ASP A 130 55.20 45.11 -100.97
CA ASP A 130 55.77 46.30 -100.32
C ASP A 130 55.56 47.48 -101.28
N GLN A 131 54.39 48.13 -101.23
CA GLN A 131 54.06 49.17 -102.22
C GLN A 131 54.82 50.47 -101.95
N ASP A 132 55.08 50.84 -100.70
CA ASP A 132 55.79 52.08 -100.36
C ASP A 132 57.33 51.93 -100.26
N CYS A 133 57.84 50.74 -100.56
CA CYS A 133 59.27 50.39 -100.58
C CYS A 133 60.00 50.61 -99.23
N ASP A 134 59.30 50.63 -98.08
CA ASP A 134 59.93 50.73 -96.75
C ASP A 134 60.62 49.43 -96.29
N GLY A 135 60.19 48.29 -96.86
CA GLY A 135 60.74 46.96 -96.59
C GLY A 135 59.77 45.95 -95.97
N ALA A 136 58.48 46.29 -95.84
CA ALA A 136 57.40 45.44 -95.32
C ALA A 136 56.13 45.51 -96.19
N ASP A 137 55.11 44.73 -95.83
CA ASP A 137 53.69 44.95 -96.18
C ASP A 137 53.00 45.39 -94.88
N LEU A 138 51.87 46.08 -94.96
CA LEU A 138 51.13 46.59 -93.82
C LEU A 138 50.38 45.46 -93.10
N ASP A 139 51.16 44.64 -92.39
CA ASP A 139 50.73 43.47 -91.61
C ASP A 139 50.00 43.86 -90.30
N ASP A 140 50.06 45.14 -89.88
CA ASP A 140 49.56 45.76 -88.63
C ASP A 140 48.81 47.06 -89.00
N VAL A 141 47.48 46.98 -89.22
CA VAL A 141 46.70 48.07 -89.83
C VAL A 141 46.25 49.13 -88.84
N ASP A 142 46.02 48.78 -87.58
CA ASP A 142 45.57 49.72 -86.54
C ASP A 142 46.71 50.30 -85.68
N GLY A 143 47.91 49.71 -85.75
CA GLY A 143 49.16 50.23 -85.20
C GLY A 143 49.38 49.89 -83.73
N ASP A 144 48.78 48.80 -83.23
CA ASP A 144 48.94 48.35 -81.85
C ASP A 144 50.26 47.60 -81.61
N GLY A 145 50.86 47.02 -82.67
CA GLY A 145 52.14 46.30 -82.66
C GLY A 145 52.03 44.78 -82.81
N TYR A 146 50.82 44.24 -82.94
CA TYR A 146 50.55 42.88 -83.40
C TYR A 146 50.23 42.89 -84.89
N ALA A 147 50.17 41.70 -85.49
CA ALA A 147 49.90 41.56 -86.92
C ALA A 147 48.71 40.63 -87.12
N ALA A 148 47.99 40.81 -88.22
CA ALA A 148 46.72 40.15 -88.48
C ALA A 148 46.82 38.61 -88.51
N SER A 149 45.79 37.94 -88.01
CA SER A 149 45.64 36.48 -88.11
C SER A 149 45.73 35.97 -89.56
N GLU A 150 45.25 36.81 -90.50
CA GLU A 150 45.21 36.61 -91.95
C GLU A 150 46.60 36.35 -92.55
N VAL A 151 47.63 37.09 -92.07
CA VAL A 151 49.04 36.93 -92.46
C VAL A 151 49.80 35.96 -91.55
N GLY A 152 49.12 35.43 -90.53
CA GLY A 152 49.68 34.50 -89.56
C GLY A 152 50.36 35.18 -88.37
N GLY A 153 50.03 36.44 -88.13
CA GLY A 153 50.26 37.10 -86.85
C GLY A 153 49.30 36.56 -85.77
N ALA A 154 49.07 37.35 -84.74
CA ALA A 154 48.38 36.91 -83.53
C ALA A 154 47.20 37.81 -83.13
N ASP A 155 46.99 38.93 -83.82
CA ASP A 155 45.79 39.74 -83.69
C ASP A 155 44.59 39.05 -84.35
N CYS A 156 43.43 39.03 -83.69
CA CYS A 156 42.19 38.45 -84.15
C CYS A 156 41.15 39.46 -84.69
N ASP A 157 41.36 40.77 -84.52
CA ASP A 157 40.66 41.86 -85.22
C ASP A 157 41.58 43.08 -85.38
N ASP A 158 42.54 42.97 -86.32
CA ASP A 158 43.57 43.96 -86.76
C ASP A 158 42.97 45.26 -87.37
N SER A 159 41.74 45.60 -86.97
CA SER A 159 41.03 46.84 -87.29
C SER A 159 40.55 47.59 -86.04
N ASP A 160 40.75 47.05 -84.83
CA ASP A 160 40.48 47.69 -83.55
C ASP A 160 41.67 47.48 -82.57
N PRO A 161 42.49 48.52 -82.28
CA PRO A 161 43.73 48.43 -81.50
C PRO A 161 43.48 48.28 -79.98
N ALA A 162 42.36 47.66 -79.63
CA ALA A 162 41.94 47.22 -78.32
C ALA A 162 41.72 45.69 -78.27
N VAL A 163 41.87 44.99 -79.41
CA VAL A 163 41.81 43.53 -79.56
C VAL A 163 43.21 43.08 -80.00
N SER A 164 43.98 42.45 -79.13
CA SER A 164 45.28 41.84 -79.45
C SER A 164 45.82 40.98 -78.30
N PRO A 165 46.83 40.13 -78.51
CA PRO A 165 47.39 39.22 -77.48
C PRO A 165 47.99 39.83 -76.19
N GLU A 166 48.01 41.15 -76.03
CA GLU A 166 48.34 41.84 -74.77
C GLU A 166 47.21 42.72 -74.23
N ALA A 167 46.02 42.68 -74.84
CA ALA A 167 44.80 43.24 -74.28
C ALA A 167 44.39 42.50 -72.99
N GLU A 168 43.55 43.15 -72.19
CA GLU A 168 42.82 42.52 -71.09
C GLU A 168 41.36 42.44 -71.52
N ASP A 169 40.77 41.25 -71.45
CA ASP A 169 39.37 41.05 -71.81
C ASP A 169 38.41 41.93 -71.01
N ILE A 170 37.29 42.30 -71.65
CA ILE A 170 36.18 43.04 -71.07
C ILE A 170 35.01 42.06 -70.89
N PRO A 171 34.78 41.54 -69.67
CA PRO A 171 33.82 40.47 -69.46
C PRO A 171 32.43 40.71 -70.07
N TYR A 172 31.96 39.70 -70.79
CA TYR A 172 30.60 39.57 -71.34
C TYR A 172 30.23 40.57 -72.45
N ASP A 173 31.19 41.29 -73.04
CA ASP A 173 30.89 42.18 -74.17
C ASP A 173 30.76 41.42 -75.51
N GLY A 174 31.15 40.14 -75.52
CA GLY A 174 31.04 39.20 -76.65
C GLY A 174 32.21 39.29 -77.64
N VAL A 175 33.29 39.98 -77.27
CA VAL A 175 34.54 40.07 -78.02
C VAL A 175 35.64 39.39 -77.19
N ASP A 176 36.49 38.64 -77.88
CA ASP A 176 37.71 37.98 -77.39
C ASP A 176 38.83 39.01 -77.62
N GLN A 177 39.15 39.82 -76.62
CA GLN A 177 40.11 40.93 -76.79
C GLN A 177 41.55 40.40 -76.75
N ASP A 178 41.87 39.45 -75.87
CA ASP A 178 43.22 38.91 -75.73
C ASP A 178 43.57 37.81 -76.76
N CYS A 179 42.62 37.47 -77.64
CA CYS A 179 42.75 36.50 -78.73
C CYS A 179 43.13 35.07 -78.27
N ASP A 180 42.88 34.68 -77.01
CA ASP A 180 43.12 33.31 -76.52
C ASP A 180 42.08 32.29 -77.04
N GLY A 181 40.91 32.77 -77.48
CA GLY A 181 39.84 31.99 -78.09
C GLY A 181 38.48 32.06 -77.39
N ALA A 182 38.30 32.93 -76.39
CA ALA A 182 37.04 33.21 -75.70
C ALA A 182 36.99 34.67 -75.19
N ASP A 183 35.77 35.16 -74.93
CA ASP A 183 35.51 36.35 -74.08
C ASP A 183 35.59 35.88 -72.61
N LEU A 184 36.19 36.67 -71.73
CA LEU A 184 36.31 36.39 -70.30
C LEU A 184 34.94 36.25 -69.61
N THR A 185 34.54 34.99 -69.41
CA THR A 185 33.27 34.61 -68.78
C THR A 185 33.32 34.45 -67.26
N ASP A 186 34.49 34.62 -66.65
CA ASP A 186 34.83 34.51 -65.21
C ASP A 186 35.57 35.82 -64.83
N ALA A 187 34.83 36.83 -64.39
CA ALA A 187 35.31 38.21 -64.24
C ALA A 187 36.07 38.46 -62.93
N ASP A 188 35.81 37.65 -61.89
CA ASP A 188 36.52 37.76 -60.60
C ASP A 188 37.65 36.72 -60.40
N GLY A 189 37.70 35.69 -61.25
CA GLY A 189 38.84 34.78 -61.42
C GLY A 189 38.80 33.55 -60.51
N ASP A 190 37.62 33.08 -60.13
CA ASP A 190 37.44 31.97 -59.21
C ASP A 190 37.37 30.58 -59.89
N GLY A 191 37.09 30.57 -61.20
CA GLY A 191 36.98 29.39 -62.06
C GLY A 191 35.55 28.97 -62.45
N TRP A 192 34.53 29.79 -62.20
CA TRP A 192 33.15 29.59 -62.64
C TRP A 192 32.68 30.71 -63.56
N ASP A 193 31.85 30.38 -64.55
CA ASP A 193 31.29 31.36 -65.48
C ASP A 193 29.95 31.95 -64.95
N ASP A 194 29.67 33.22 -65.24
CA ASP A 194 28.40 33.89 -64.93
C ASP A 194 27.14 33.22 -65.52
N THR A 195 26.05 33.25 -64.75
CA THR A 195 24.73 32.76 -65.17
C THR A 195 24.16 33.44 -66.44
N SER A 196 24.53 34.68 -66.76
CA SER A 196 24.01 35.37 -67.96
C SER A 196 24.62 34.87 -69.28
N VAL A 197 25.86 34.38 -69.25
CA VAL A 197 26.50 33.66 -70.37
C VAL A 197 26.19 32.16 -70.37
N GLY A 198 25.54 31.66 -69.31
CA GLY A 198 25.05 30.29 -69.20
C GLY A 198 25.94 29.37 -68.37
N GLY A 199 26.83 29.96 -67.58
CA GLY A 199 27.51 29.31 -66.48
C GLY A 199 26.59 29.12 -65.27
N THR A 200 27.19 29.14 -64.08
CA THR A 200 26.53 28.77 -62.83
C THR A 200 26.86 29.69 -61.66
N ASP A 201 27.75 30.66 -61.82
CA ASP A 201 27.96 31.70 -60.82
C ASP A 201 26.80 32.72 -60.83
N CYS A 202 26.33 33.06 -59.64
CA CYS A 202 25.20 33.94 -59.36
C CYS A 202 25.60 35.38 -58.95
N ASP A 203 26.88 35.67 -58.65
CA ASP A 203 27.42 37.03 -58.50
C ASP A 203 28.90 37.11 -58.91
N ASP A 204 29.16 36.97 -60.22
CA ASP A 204 30.47 36.99 -60.91
C ASP A 204 31.12 38.40 -60.92
N ALA A 205 31.31 38.88 -59.69
CA ALA A 205 31.99 40.09 -59.27
C ALA A 205 32.57 39.93 -57.84
N ASP A 206 32.31 38.80 -57.17
CA ASP A 206 32.80 38.43 -55.85
C ASP A 206 33.16 36.93 -55.81
N ALA A 207 34.47 36.64 -55.98
CA ALA A 207 35.10 35.31 -55.96
C ALA A 207 34.96 34.49 -54.65
N SER A 208 34.00 34.85 -53.79
CA SER A 208 33.50 34.07 -52.67
C SER A 208 32.08 33.54 -52.85
N VAL A 209 31.40 33.93 -53.93
CA VAL A 209 30.09 33.46 -54.40
C VAL A 209 30.34 32.56 -55.62
N PHE A 210 30.03 31.27 -55.51
CA PHE A 210 30.14 30.30 -56.60
C PHE A 210 29.51 28.94 -56.24
N PRO A 211 29.15 28.10 -57.22
CA PRO A 211 28.63 26.75 -57.01
C PRO A 211 29.43 25.88 -56.02
N GLY A 212 28.87 25.69 -54.81
CA GLY A 212 29.51 24.93 -53.74
C GLY A 212 30.60 25.70 -52.99
N ALA A 213 30.51 27.03 -52.93
CA ALA A 213 31.17 27.85 -51.91
C ALA A 213 30.75 27.43 -50.49
N THR A 214 31.29 28.10 -49.47
CA THR A 214 30.85 27.87 -48.08
C THR A 214 29.95 29.01 -47.65
N GLU A 215 28.68 28.69 -47.51
CA GLU A 215 27.64 29.58 -46.99
C GLU A 215 28.05 30.29 -45.68
N VAL A 216 27.65 31.56 -45.57
CA VAL A 216 27.80 32.43 -44.40
C VAL A 216 26.39 32.79 -43.92
N PRO A 217 25.83 32.02 -42.96
CA PRO A 217 24.42 32.10 -42.60
C PRO A 217 23.93 33.51 -42.25
N TYR A 218 22.76 33.84 -42.79
CA TYR A 218 21.94 35.02 -42.51
C TYR A 218 22.55 36.36 -42.94
N ASP A 219 23.56 36.37 -43.82
CA ASP A 219 24.13 37.63 -44.34
C ASP A 219 23.38 38.19 -45.56
N GLY A 220 22.46 37.41 -46.12
CA GLY A 220 21.57 37.77 -47.23
C GLY A 220 22.14 37.52 -48.62
N VAL A 221 23.29 36.83 -48.72
CA VAL A 221 23.92 36.43 -49.99
C VAL A 221 23.85 34.90 -50.13
N ASP A 222 23.50 34.45 -51.32
CA ASP A 222 23.50 33.04 -51.76
C ASP A 222 24.92 32.75 -52.25
N GLN A 223 25.85 32.36 -51.37
CA GLN A 223 27.24 32.16 -51.76
C GLN A 223 27.41 30.88 -52.57
N ASP A 224 26.69 29.80 -52.27
CA ASP A 224 26.88 28.52 -52.96
C ASP A 224 26.00 28.35 -54.23
N CYS A 225 25.19 29.37 -54.54
CA CYS A 225 24.31 29.49 -55.71
C CYS A 225 23.26 28.37 -55.83
N ASP A 226 22.86 27.72 -54.74
CA ASP A 226 21.88 26.62 -54.77
C ASP A 226 20.40 27.08 -54.71
N GLY A 227 20.15 28.34 -54.29
CA GLY A 227 18.82 28.95 -54.30
C GLY A 227 18.53 29.99 -53.21
N GLY A 228 19.46 30.25 -52.30
CA GLY A 228 19.41 31.32 -51.32
C GLY A 228 20.38 31.11 -50.15
N ASP A 229 20.74 32.22 -49.48
CA ASP A 229 21.42 32.26 -48.17
C ASP A 229 20.95 31.14 -47.22
N LEU A 230 21.90 30.45 -46.57
CA LEU A 230 21.67 29.36 -45.63
C LEU A 230 20.93 29.84 -44.38
N THR A 231 19.60 29.78 -44.44
CA THR A 231 18.70 30.17 -43.35
C THR A 231 18.28 29.04 -42.40
N ASP A 232 18.77 27.82 -42.63
CA ASP A 232 18.54 26.56 -41.89
C ASP A 232 19.91 25.87 -41.73
N VAL A 233 20.62 26.17 -40.65
CA VAL A 233 22.05 25.82 -40.50
C VAL A 233 22.28 24.39 -40.02
N ASP A 234 21.33 23.79 -39.31
CA ASP A 234 21.42 22.40 -38.84
C ASP A 234 20.72 21.38 -39.75
N GLY A 235 19.82 21.83 -40.64
CA GLY A 235 19.20 21.06 -41.71
C GLY A 235 17.92 20.32 -41.30
N ASP A 236 17.17 20.82 -40.30
CA ASP A 236 15.93 20.21 -39.83
C ASP A 236 14.69 20.59 -40.68
N GLY A 237 14.79 21.67 -41.47
CA GLY A 237 13.73 22.18 -42.34
C GLY A 237 12.97 23.40 -41.81
N PHE A 238 13.33 23.93 -40.64
CA PHE A 238 12.89 25.22 -40.12
C PHE A 238 13.96 26.28 -40.38
N HIS A 239 13.54 27.55 -40.44
CA HIS A 239 14.47 28.65 -40.67
C HIS A 239 14.61 29.49 -39.41
N SER A 240 15.77 30.12 -39.24
CA SER A 240 16.10 30.94 -38.09
C SER A 240 15.12 32.10 -37.88
N THR A 241 14.73 32.32 -36.64
CA THR A 241 14.04 33.53 -36.19
C THR A 241 14.83 34.81 -36.52
N ALA A 242 16.15 34.73 -36.73
CA ALA A 242 16.98 35.85 -37.18
C ALA A 242 16.54 36.41 -38.55
N VAL A 243 16.07 35.53 -39.45
CA VAL A 243 15.52 35.89 -40.78
C VAL A 243 13.98 35.91 -40.81
N GLY A 244 13.34 35.71 -39.67
CA GLY A 244 11.88 35.69 -39.52
C GLY A 244 11.23 34.33 -39.79
N GLY A 245 11.99 33.24 -39.68
CA GLY A 245 11.45 31.90 -39.54
C GLY A 245 10.97 31.61 -38.10
N THR A 246 10.95 30.34 -37.72
CA THR A 246 10.34 29.85 -36.47
C THR A 246 11.30 29.11 -35.56
N ASP A 247 12.56 28.95 -35.95
CA ASP A 247 13.60 28.31 -35.15
C ASP A 247 14.28 29.33 -34.20
N CYS A 248 14.36 28.99 -32.92
CA CYS A 248 14.96 29.81 -31.87
C CYS A 248 16.43 29.47 -31.54
N ASP A 249 16.97 28.32 -31.97
CA ASP A 249 18.41 27.98 -31.92
C ASP A 249 18.82 27.08 -33.11
N ASP A 250 18.80 27.68 -34.32
CA ASP A 250 19.09 27.14 -35.67
C ASP A 250 20.48 26.46 -35.84
N ALA A 251 21.20 26.22 -34.75
CA ALA A 251 22.41 25.41 -34.68
C ALA A 251 22.17 24.03 -34.04
N ASP A 252 20.95 23.72 -33.58
CA ASP A 252 20.56 22.45 -32.97
C ASP A 252 19.19 21.97 -33.49
N ALA A 253 19.23 21.02 -34.42
CA ALA A 253 18.09 20.35 -35.09
C ALA A 253 17.08 19.61 -34.16
N SER A 254 17.19 19.80 -32.85
CA SER A 254 16.20 19.40 -31.86
C SER A 254 15.38 20.56 -31.28
N VAL A 255 15.65 21.81 -31.69
CA VAL A 255 15.01 23.04 -31.23
C VAL A 255 14.28 23.71 -32.41
N ASN A 256 12.97 23.48 -32.53
CA ASN A 256 12.12 24.12 -33.54
C ASN A 256 10.63 24.05 -33.15
N LEU A 257 9.78 24.81 -33.83
CA LEU A 257 8.34 24.91 -33.51
C LEU A 257 7.52 23.59 -33.56
N ASP A 258 8.03 22.54 -34.21
CA ASP A 258 7.40 21.20 -34.24
C ASP A 258 8.12 20.18 -33.32
N ALA A 259 9.11 20.61 -32.52
CA ALA A 259 9.81 19.79 -31.54
C ALA A 259 8.88 19.34 -30.39
N GLU A 260 9.27 18.25 -29.73
CA GLU A 260 8.59 17.77 -28.51
C GLU A 260 9.42 18.23 -27.32
N GLU A 261 8.83 19.10 -26.50
CA GLU A 261 9.48 19.69 -25.33
C GLU A 261 9.91 18.62 -24.31
N VAL A 262 11.09 18.81 -23.73
CA VAL A 262 11.74 17.94 -22.75
C VAL A 262 11.82 18.73 -21.43
N PRO A 263 10.87 18.52 -20.50
CA PRO A 263 10.76 19.32 -19.30
C PRO A 263 12.06 19.41 -18.47
N TYR A 264 12.31 20.60 -17.97
CA TYR A 264 13.32 20.93 -16.95
C TYR A 264 14.79 20.82 -17.40
N ASP A 265 15.07 20.68 -18.69
CA ASP A 265 16.45 20.58 -19.19
C ASP A 265 17.13 21.96 -19.42
N GLY A 266 16.34 23.03 -19.36
CA GLY A 266 16.75 24.42 -19.47
C GLY A 266 16.81 24.96 -20.91
N VAL A 267 16.30 24.21 -21.88
CA VAL A 267 16.18 24.60 -23.30
C VAL A 267 14.69 24.66 -23.66
N ASP A 268 14.32 25.65 -24.47
CA ASP A 268 12.97 25.89 -25.03
C ASP A 268 12.95 25.23 -26.42
N GLN A 269 12.67 23.92 -26.50
CA GLN A 269 12.79 23.18 -27.77
C GLN A 269 11.69 23.55 -28.78
N ASP A 270 10.45 23.72 -28.33
CA ASP A 270 9.29 24.05 -29.16
C ASP A 270 9.20 25.55 -29.50
N CYS A 271 10.15 26.35 -29.01
CA CYS A 271 10.24 27.80 -29.20
C CYS A 271 8.97 28.56 -28.78
N SER A 272 8.18 28.02 -27.84
CA SER A 272 7.00 28.69 -27.27
C SER A 272 7.37 29.86 -26.35
N GLY A 273 8.62 29.89 -25.86
CA GLY A 273 9.25 31.04 -25.21
C GLY A 273 9.91 30.74 -23.86
N ALA A 274 9.84 29.49 -23.38
CA ALA A 274 10.54 28.95 -22.23
C ALA A 274 10.42 27.41 -22.21
N ASP A 275 11.43 26.74 -21.63
CA ASP A 275 11.39 25.34 -21.17
C ASP A 275 10.07 25.03 -20.43
N LEU A 276 9.47 23.87 -20.68
CA LEU A 276 8.22 23.45 -20.04
C LEU A 276 8.46 23.11 -18.57
N THR A 277 8.08 24.06 -17.71
CA THR A 277 8.22 23.97 -16.25
C THR A 277 6.92 23.61 -15.52
N ASP A 278 5.80 23.48 -16.24
CA ASP A 278 4.41 23.18 -15.81
C ASP A 278 3.88 22.10 -16.77
N VAL A 279 4.15 20.82 -16.47
CA VAL A 279 3.97 19.67 -17.39
C VAL A 279 2.52 19.23 -17.49
N ASP A 280 1.77 19.29 -16.40
CA ASP A 280 0.35 18.89 -16.38
C ASP A 280 -0.63 20.01 -16.78
N GLY A 281 -0.18 21.28 -16.75
CA GLY A 281 -0.88 22.45 -17.26
C GLY A 281 -1.85 23.12 -16.27
N ASP A 282 -1.62 22.99 -14.96
CA ASP A 282 -2.45 23.59 -13.92
C ASP A 282 -2.15 25.11 -13.69
N GLY A 283 -0.92 25.55 -13.98
CA GLY A 283 -0.43 26.91 -13.84
C GLY A 283 0.59 27.17 -12.72
N TYR A 284 1.15 26.14 -12.07
CA TYR A 284 2.32 26.22 -11.20
C TYR A 284 3.53 25.50 -11.81
N ASP A 285 4.74 25.96 -11.48
CA ASP A 285 5.98 25.34 -11.96
C ASP A 285 6.53 24.32 -10.93
N ASP A 286 7.23 23.29 -11.40
CA ASP A 286 7.89 22.26 -10.58
C ASP A 286 8.90 22.83 -9.55
N THR A 287 8.94 22.22 -8.36
CA THR A 287 9.87 22.60 -7.29
C THR A 287 11.35 22.40 -7.64
N SER A 288 11.72 21.50 -8.55
CA SER A 288 13.13 21.28 -8.94
C SER A 288 13.70 22.41 -9.80
N VAL A 289 12.86 23.06 -10.61
CA VAL A 289 13.20 24.30 -11.35
C VAL A 289 13.00 25.58 -10.52
N GLY A 290 12.44 25.45 -9.32
CA GLY A 290 12.31 26.52 -8.33
C GLY A 290 10.94 27.17 -8.30
N GLY A 291 9.93 26.51 -8.87
CA GLY A 291 8.53 26.79 -8.66
C GLY A 291 8.03 26.32 -7.30
N THR A 292 6.79 25.86 -7.27
CA THR A 292 6.06 25.53 -6.04
C THR A 292 5.23 24.25 -6.14
N ASP A 293 5.18 23.60 -7.29
CA ASP A 293 4.53 22.30 -7.43
C ASP A 293 5.39 21.15 -6.86
N CYS A 294 4.75 20.26 -6.13
CA CYS A 294 5.36 19.11 -5.48
C CYS A 294 5.13 17.77 -6.21
N ASP A 295 4.24 17.70 -7.21
CA ASP A 295 4.07 16.56 -8.14
C ASP A 295 3.51 17.01 -9.50
N ASP A 296 4.32 17.76 -10.27
CA ASP A 296 4.05 18.38 -11.59
C ASP A 296 3.62 17.41 -12.73
N ASP A 297 3.48 16.11 -12.42
CA ASP A 297 2.86 15.10 -13.29
C ASP A 297 1.33 14.94 -13.03
N ASP A 298 0.74 15.59 -12.01
CA ASP A 298 -0.68 15.50 -11.62
C ASP A 298 -1.31 16.84 -11.21
N ALA A 299 -2.07 17.46 -12.13
CA ALA A 299 -2.78 18.75 -12.02
C ALA A 299 -3.87 18.84 -10.92
N SER A 300 -3.86 17.94 -9.94
CA SER A 300 -4.63 18.02 -8.69
C SER A 300 -3.76 18.18 -7.43
N VAL A 301 -2.43 18.08 -7.58
CA VAL A 301 -1.39 18.40 -6.60
C VAL A 301 -0.80 19.74 -7.02
N HIS A 302 -0.99 20.79 -6.23
CA HIS A 302 -0.47 22.13 -6.47
C HIS A 302 -0.71 23.06 -5.26
N PRO A 303 0.04 24.17 -5.10
CA PRO A 303 -0.18 25.16 -4.04
C PRO A 303 -1.64 25.59 -3.83
N GLY A 304 -2.20 25.23 -2.67
CA GLY A 304 -3.59 25.55 -2.32
C GLY A 304 -4.64 24.77 -3.12
N ALA A 305 -4.32 23.54 -3.53
CA ALA A 305 -5.29 22.53 -3.92
C ALA A 305 -6.28 22.20 -2.79
N SER A 306 -7.09 21.16 -2.97
CA SER A 306 -8.00 20.67 -1.93
C SER A 306 -7.57 19.29 -1.48
N GLU A 307 -7.05 19.25 -0.26
CA GLU A 307 -6.59 18.03 0.41
C GLU A 307 -7.63 16.90 0.42
N THR A 308 -7.13 15.67 0.22
CA THR A 308 -7.84 14.40 0.30
C THR A 308 -7.20 13.55 1.39
N ALA A 309 -7.56 13.89 2.64
CA ALA A 309 -7.02 13.32 3.86
C ALA A 309 -6.73 11.81 3.82
N TYR A 310 -5.54 11.46 4.30
CA TYR A 310 -5.02 10.12 4.54
C TYR A 310 -4.72 9.28 3.28
N ASP A 311 -4.69 9.88 2.08
CA ASP A 311 -4.28 9.15 0.88
C ASP A 311 -2.74 9.10 0.69
N GLY A 312 -2.00 9.84 1.51
CA GLY A 312 -0.54 9.87 1.56
C GLY A 312 0.10 10.83 0.56
N VAL A 313 -0.69 11.70 -0.07
CA VAL A 313 -0.24 12.75 -1.00
C VAL A 313 -0.53 14.12 -0.38
N ASP A 314 0.49 14.97 -0.34
CA ASP A 314 0.41 16.39 0.03
C ASP A 314 -0.07 17.12 -1.23
N GLN A 315 -1.39 17.29 -1.41
CA GLN A 315 -1.94 17.91 -2.61
C GLN A 315 -1.77 19.42 -2.60
N ASP A 316 -1.83 20.09 -1.46
CA ASP A 316 -1.74 21.56 -1.39
C ASP A 316 -0.30 22.11 -1.27
N CYS A 317 0.67 21.20 -1.24
CA CYS A 317 2.13 21.42 -1.19
C CYS A 317 2.60 22.26 0.00
N ASP A 318 1.89 22.26 1.14
CA ASP A 318 2.32 22.96 2.36
C ASP A 318 3.36 22.19 3.20
N GLY A 319 3.49 20.88 2.94
CA GLY A 319 4.51 20.00 3.50
C GLY A 319 3.99 18.72 4.17
N ALA A 320 2.67 18.48 4.17
CA ALA A 320 2.04 17.24 4.64
C ALA A 320 0.65 17.02 4.01
N ASP A 321 0.29 15.74 3.77
CA ASP A 321 -1.10 15.28 3.63
C ASP A 321 -1.92 15.73 4.85
N LEU A 322 -3.19 16.10 4.66
CA LEU A 322 -4.11 16.51 5.71
C LEU A 322 -4.38 15.35 6.69
N THR A 323 -3.60 15.31 7.77
CA THR A 323 -3.70 14.32 8.84
C THR A 323 -4.55 14.73 10.04
N ASP A 324 -4.97 16.00 10.11
CA ASP A 324 -5.84 16.65 11.13
C ASP A 324 -7.01 17.32 10.37
N VAL A 325 -8.11 16.59 10.19
CA VAL A 325 -9.23 16.95 9.31
C VAL A 325 -10.20 17.94 9.94
N ASP A 326 -10.33 17.96 11.26
CA ASP A 326 -11.24 18.88 11.96
C ASP A 326 -10.55 20.13 12.54
N GLY A 327 -9.22 20.13 12.63
CA GLY A 327 -8.36 21.29 12.88
C GLY A 327 -8.10 21.55 14.37
N ASP A 328 -8.07 20.53 15.20
CA ASP A 328 -7.86 20.64 16.64
C ASP A 328 -6.36 20.63 17.06
N GLY A 329 -5.49 20.10 16.20
CA GLY A 329 -4.05 20.00 16.35
C GLY A 329 -3.49 18.62 16.70
N TYR A 330 -4.30 17.55 16.61
CA TYR A 330 -3.86 16.15 16.68
C TYR A 330 -4.11 15.42 15.35
N ASP A 331 -3.25 14.44 15.03
CA ASP A 331 -3.37 13.66 13.79
C ASP A 331 -4.16 12.34 14.02
N ASP A 332 -4.86 11.85 13.00
CA ASP A 332 -5.62 10.59 13.01
C ASP A 332 -4.75 9.35 13.34
N THR A 333 -5.32 8.41 14.10
CA THR A 333 -4.64 7.16 14.48
C THR A 333 -4.27 6.24 13.31
N SER A 334 -4.96 6.32 12.15
CA SER A 334 -4.67 5.47 10.99
C SER A 334 -3.39 5.90 10.23
N VAL A 335 -3.06 7.19 10.26
CA VAL A 335 -1.79 7.74 9.76
C VAL A 335 -0.65 7.70 10.79
N GLY A 336 -0.97 7.25 12.02
CA GLY A 336 -0.01 7.05 13.10
C GLY A 336 0.07 8.20 14.10
N GLY A 337 -0.92 9.09 14.06
CA GLY A 337 -1.19 10.06 15.10
C GLY A 337 -1.81 9.45 16.36
N THR A 338 -2.65 10.23 17.03
CA THR A 338 -3.20 9.91 18.34
C THR A 338 -4.68 10.26 18.51
N ASP A 339 -5.32 10.89 17.52
CA ASP A 339 -6.76 11.09 17.51
C ASP A 339 -7.53 9.81 17.11
N CYS A 340 -8.58 9.52 17.87
CA CYS A 340 -9.46 8.37 17.72
C CYS A 340 -10.78 8.68 16.98
N ASP A 341 -11.16 9.95 16.78
CA ASP A 341 -12.19 10.39 15.81
C ASP A 341 -11.87 11.79 15.26
N ASP A 342 -10.90 11.84 14.34
CA ASP A 342 -10.38 13.01 13.58
C ASP A 342 -11.45 13.73 12.70
N THR A 343 -12.74 13.50 12.98
CA THR A 343 -13.87 14.20 12.37
C THR A 343 -14.71 15.02 13.36
N ASP A 344 -14.34 15.00 14.65
CA ASP A 344 -14.95 15.80 15.72
C ASP A 344 -13.89 16.36 16.69
N ALA A 345 -13.53 17.63 16.50
CA ALA A 345 -12.57 18.45 17.29
C ALA A 345 -12.86 18.61 18.80
N SER A 346 -13.72 17.76 19.36
CA SER A 346 -13.92 17.55 20.80
C SER A 346 -13.44 16.19 21.30
N VAL A 347 -12.99 15.30 20.41
CA VAL A 347 -12.33 14.02 20.66
C VAL A 347 -10.84 14.20 20.33
N TYR A 348 -9.95 14.02 21.31
CA TYR A 348 -8.50 14.11 21.14
C TYR A 348 -7.73 13.72 22.41
N PRO A 349 -6.44 13.35 22.33
CA PRO A 349 -5.56 13.10 23.48
C PRO A 349 -5.65 14.12 24.63
N GLY A 350 -6.28 13.71 25.72
CA GLY A 350 -6.47 14.55 26.91
C GLY A 350 -7.53 15.66 26.75
N ALA A 351 -8.55 15.43 25.93
CA ALA A 351 -9.82 16.16 25.97
C ALA A 351 -10.49 16.04 27.36
N SER A 352 -11.67 16.65 27.50
CA SER A 352 -12.46 16.50 28.72
C SER A 352 -13.63 15.57 28.44
N GLU A 353 -13.61 14.40 29.06
CA GLU A 353 -14.64 13.40 28.83
C GLU A 353 -16.04 13.83 29.30
N THR A 354 -17.05 13.28 28.62
CA THR A 354 -18.46 13.38 28.97
C THR A 354 -18.94 11.99 29.39
N PRO A 355 -19.00 11.70 30.70
CA PRO A 355 -19.25 10.34 31.20
C PRO A 355 -20.46 9.65 30.57
N TYR A 356 -20.25 8.40 30.17
CA TYR A 356 -21.26 7.43 29.76
C TYR A 356 -22.02 7.78 28.48
N ASP A 357 -21.49 8.64 27.61
CA ASP A 357 -22.08 8.89 26.29
C ASP A 357 -21.64 7.89 25.21
N GLY A 358 -20.67 7.02 25.54
CA GLY A 358 -20.16 5.95 24.70
C GLY A 358 -19.08 6.38 23.71
N VAL A 359 -18.53 7.59 23.89
CA VAL A 359 -17.40 8.12 23.11
C VAL A 359 -16.23 8.31 24.07
N ASP A 360 -15.11 7.65 23.76
CA ASP A 360 -13.80 7.91 24.36
C ASP A 360 -13.32 9.26 23.81
N GLN A 361 -13.55 10.36 24.54
CA GLN A 361 -13.15 11.68 24.04
C GLN A 361 -11.66 11.95 24.23
N ASP A 362 -11.01 11.36 25.22
CA ASP A 362 -9.62 11.68 25.55
C ASP A 362 -8.58 10.72 24.91
N CYS A 363 -9.07 9.74 24.15
CA CYS A 363 -8.37 8.72 23.37
C CYS A 363 -7.43 7.83 24.20
N ASP A 364 -7.70 7.60 25.49
CA ASP A 364 -6.93 6.66 26.32
C ASP A 364 -7.34 5.18 26.13
N GLY A 365 -8.50 4.94 25.51
CA GLY A 365 -9.03 3.62 25.15
C GLY A 365 -10.34 3.23 25.84
N VAL A 366 -10.90 4.08 26.70
CA VAL A 366 -12.22 3.92 27.35
C VAL A 366 -13.01 5.25 27.37
N ASP A 367 -14.33 5.16 27.57
CA ASP A 367 -15.19 6.29 28.00
C ASP A 367 -15.05 6.41 29.52
N LEU A 368 -15.18 7.61 30.10
CA LEU A 368 -15.15 7.83 31.55
C LEU A 368 -16.28 7.11 32.27
N THR A 369 -16.01 5.87 32.67
CA THR A 369 -16.95 4.98 33.36
C THR A 369 -16.80 4.93 34.88
N ASP A 370 -15.74 5.53 35.44
CA ASP A 370 -15.42 5.66 36.88
C ASP A 370 -15.19 7.17 37.16
N VAL A 371 -16.25 7.90 37.53
CA VAL A 371 -16.21 9.38 37.63
C VAL A 371 -15.53 9.88 38.91
N ASP A 372 -15.58 9.13 40.01
CA ASP A 372 -14.97 9.53 41.28
C ASP A 372 -13.54 8.99 41.51
N GLY A 373 -13.12 7.99 40.75
CA GLY A 373 -11.76 7.49 40.65
C GLY A 373 -11.40 6.41 41.67
N ASP A 374 -12.35 5.59 42.11
CA ASP A 374 -12.14 4.55 43.11
C ASP A 374 -11.70 3.18 42.52
N GLY A 375 -11.89 2.99 41.21
CA GLY A 375 -11.53 1.79 40.46
C GLY A 375 -12.69 0.85 40.13
N TRP A 376 -13.94 1.26 40.30
CA TRP A 376 -15.14 0.53 39.86
C TRP A 376 -15.92 1.33 38.81
N ASP A 377 -16.44 0.64 37.79
CA ASP A 377 -17.24 1.28 36.74
C ASP A 377 -18.72 1.43 37.15
N ALA A 378 -19.34 2.55 36.80
CA ALA A 378 -20.75 2.84 36.96
C ALA A 378 -21.67 1.73 36.42
N THR A 379 -22.72 1.41 37.17
CA THR A 379 -23.84 0.57 36.70
C THR A 379 -24.51 1.09 35.43
N VAL A 380 -24.43 2.38 35.12
CA VAL A 380 -24.99 2.96 33.88
C VAL A 380 -24.15 2.59 32.64
N ALA A 381 -22.84 2.43 32.82
CA ALA A 381 -21.89 1.93 31.82
C ALA A 381 -21.86 0.39 31.75
N GLY A 382 -22.42 -0.28 32.75
CA GLY A 382 -22.51 -1.74 32.84
C GLY A 382 -21.47 -2.38 33.76
N GLY A 383 -20.80 -1.57 34.60
CA GLY A 383 -20.08 -2.06 35.76
C GLY A 383 -21.00 -2.34 36.95
N ASP A 384 -20.39 -2.41 38.14
CA ASP A 384 -21.04 -2.87 39.37
C ASP A 384 -21.17 -1.72 40.42
N ASP A 385 -20.72 -0.49 40.15
CA ASP A 385 -20.88 0.64 41.08
C ASP A 385 -22.30 1.25 41.06
N CYS A 386 -22.86 1.40 42.24
CA CYS A 386 -24.20 1.89 42.52
C CYS A 386 -24.29 3.40 42.85
N ASP A 387 -23.18 4.12 43.13
CA ASP A 387 -23.17 5.59 43.29
C ASP A 387 -21.83 6.25 42.88
N ASP A 388 -21.51 6.19 41.57
CA ASP A 388 -20.30 6.71 40.86
C ASP A 388 -19.96 8.22 41.05
N ASP A 389 -20.70 8.92 41.93
CA ASP A 389 -20.39 10.28 42.41
C ASP A 389 -19.70 10.26 43.82
N ASP A 390 -19.57 9.11 44.51
CA ASP A 390 -19.01 8.95 45.87
C ASP A 390 -18.24 7.63 46.12
N ALA A 391 -16.92 7.68 45.89
CA ALA A 391 -15.84 6.69 46.09
C ALA A 391 -15.79 5.89 47.43
N ALA A 392 -16.78 6.07 48.31
CA ALA A 392 -17.03 5.27 49.50
C ALA A 392 -18.13 4.23 49.32
N ILE A 393 -18.85 4.25 48.19
CA ILE A 393 -19.94 3.34 47.81
C ILE A 393 -19.47 2.62 46.53
N ASN A 394 -19.18 1.32 46.63
CA ASN A 394 -18.73 0.46 45.52
C ASN A 394 -18.62 -1.00 46.01
N PRO A 395 -18.58 -2.01 45.11
CA PRO A 395 -18.46 -3.44 45.50
C PRO A 395 -17.21 -3.85 46.30
N GLY A 396 -16.24 -2.95 46.49
CA GLY A 396 -15.07 -3.15 47.33
C GLY A 396 -15.12 -2.42 48.68
N ALA A 397 -16.19 -1.67 48.95
CA ALA A 397 -16.39 -0.91 50.17
C ALA A 397 -16.58 -1.82 51.40
N SER A 398 -16.74 -1.21 52.57
CA SER A 398 -16.99 -1.93 53.82
C SER A 398 -18.24 -1.39 54.47
N GLU A 399 -19.24 -2.26 54.62
CA GLU A 399 -20.57 -1.87 55.05
C GLU A 399 -20.62 -1.32 56.47
N THR A 400 -21.39 -0.25 56.64
CA THR A 400 -21.67 0.44 57.90
C THR A 400 -23.09 0.13 58.33
N ALA A 401 -23.27 -1.04 58.93
CA ALA A 401 -24.56 -1.59 59.34
C ALA A 401 -25.55 -0.55 59.92
N TYR A 402 -26.77 -0.61 59.39
CA TYR A 402 -27.96 0.14 59.79
C TYR A 402 -27.93 1.66 59.54
N ASP A 403 -27.04 2.17 58.67
CA ASP A 403 -27.04 3.59 58.29
C ASP A 403 -27.99 3.92 57.12
N GLY A 404 -28.51 2.90 56.44
CA GLY A 404 -29.50 2.98 55.37
C GLY A 404 -28.94 3.28 53.99
N VAL A 405 -27.61 3.24 53.82
CA VAL A 405 -26.91 3.21 52.53
C VAL A 405 -26.41 1.78 52.31
N ASP A 406 -26.32 1.35 51.04
CA ASP A 406 -25.75 0.07 50.60
C ASP A 406 -24.38 0.41 50.03
N GLN A 407 -23.32 0.39 50.86
CA GLN A 407 -21.99 0.82 50.44
C GLN A 407 -21.30 -0.23 49.58
N ASP A 408 -21.47 -1.52 49.86
CA ASP A 408 -20.87 -2.61 49.08
C ASP A 408 -21.68 -3.03 47.83
N CYS A 409 -22.72 -2.25 47.50
CA CYS A 409 -23.61 -2.45 46.35
C CYS A 409 -24.19 -3.88 46.24
N SER A 410 -24.28 -4.62 47.35
CA SER A 410 -24.81 -5.98 47.38
C SER A 410 -26.34 -6.04 47.23
N GLY A 411 -27.01 -4.89 47.31
CA GLY A 411 -28.44 -4.69 47.12
C GLY A 411 -29.20 -4.35 48.41
N ALA A 412 -28.50 -4.27 49.55
CA ALA A 412 -29.02 -3.84 50.85
C ALA A 412 -27.87 -3.47 51.82
N ASP A 413 -28.12 -2.49 52.69
CA ASP A 413 -27.37 -2.24 53.93
C ASP A 413 -27.21 -3.54 54.75
N LEU A 414 -26.10 -3.71 55.46
CA LEU A 414 -25.82 -4.90 56.28
C LEU A 414 -26.76 -4.94 57.48
N THR A 415 -27.80 -5.79 57.37
CA THR A 415 -28.85 -5.97 58.39
C THR A 415 -28.68 -7.19 59.28
N ASP A 416 -27.71 -8.07 58.97
CA ASP A 416 -27.31 -9.31 59.68
C ASP A 416 -25.79 -9.20 59.92
N VAL A 417 -25.38 -8.72 61.10
CA VAL A 417 -23.97 -8.33 61.36
C VAL A 417 -23.08 -9.50 61.79
N ASP A 418 -23.63 -10.57 62.36
CA ASP A 418 -22.86 -11.75 62.77
C ASP A 418 -22.89 -12.93 61.77
N GLY A 419 -23.83 -12.92 60.83
CA GLY A 419 -23.89 -13.79 59.67
C GLY A 419 -24.65 -15.10 59.89
N ASP A 420 -25.61 -15.14 60.82
CA ASP A 420 -26.42 -16.34 61.11
C ASP A 420 -27.63 -16.52 60.17
N GLY A 421 -28.02 -15.45 59.46
CA GLY A 421 -29.11 -15.43 58.49
C GLY A 421 -30.42 -14.80 58.98
N TYR A 422 -30.43 -14.14 60.14
CA TYR A 422 -31.55 -13.33 60.64
C TYR A 422 -31.16 -11.85 60.73
N ASP A 423 -32.06 -10.96 60.31
CA ASP A 423 -31.81 -9.50 60.39
C ASP A 423 -32.14 -8.94 61.78
N ASP A 424 -31.43 -7.90 62.23
CA ASP A 424 -31.66 -7.16 63.47
C ASP A 424 -33.12 -6.63 63.62
N THR A 425 -33.64 -6.72 64.85
CA THR A 425 -34.97 -6.20 65.19
C THR A 425 -35.12 -4.67 65.04
N SER A 426 -34.05 -3.86 65.03
CA SER A 426 -34.15 -2.40 64.86
C SER A 426 -34.39 -1.97 63.41
N VAL A 427 -33.91 -2.75 62.43
CA VAL A 427 -34.25 -2.60 60.99
C VAL A 427 -35.54 -3.32 60.61
N GLY A 428 -36.06 -4.19 61.49
CA GLY A 428 -37.37 -4.82 61.38
C GLY A 428 -37.32 -6.32 61.07
N GLY A 429 -36.16 -6.95 61.26
CA GLY A 429 -36.00 -8.39 61.27
C GLY A 429 -36.47 -9.04 62.56
N THR A 430 -35.81 -10.13 62.93
CA THR A 430 -36.21 -11.02 64.04
C THR A 430 -35.08 -11.39 64.99
N ASP A 431 -33.84 -11.00 64.71
CA ASP A 431 -32.72 -11.17 65.63
C ASP A 431 -32.80 -10.15 66.80
N CYS A 432 -32.63 -10.65 68.02
CA CYS A 432 -32.70 -9.89 69.26
C CYS A 432 -31.33 -9.49 69.86
N ASP A 433 -30.20 -10.02 69.36
CA ASP A 433 -28.82 -9.55 69.60
C ASP A 433 -27.90 -9.89 68.41
N ASP A 434 -28.09 -9.19 67.28
CA ASP A 434 -27.44 -9.29 65.93
C ASP A 434 -25.88 -9.16 65.92
N ALA A 435 -25.25 -9.30 67.07
CA ALA A 435 -23.80 -9.36 67.27
C ALA A 435 -23.33 -10.70 67.90
N ASP A 436 -24.24 -11.65 68.14
CA ASP A 436 -23.98 -12.99 68.67
C ASP A 436 -24.88 -14.05 68.01
N ALA A 437 -24.36 -14.65 66.92
CA ALA A 437 -24.92 -15.71 66.05
C ALA A 437 -25.46 -17.00 66.73
N ALA A 438 -25.60 -16.99 68.06
CA ALA A 438 -26.23 -18.00 68.88
C ALA A 438 -27.56 -17.50 69.51
N VAL A 439 -28.02 -16.29 69.17
CA VAL A 439 -29.18 -15.60 69.75
C VAL A 439 -30.17 -15.23 68.64
N ASN A 440 -30.86 -16.22 68.07
CA ASN A 440 -31.73 -16.02 66.91
C ASN A 440 -32.90 -17.01 66.85
N PRO A 441 -33.98 -16.72 66.09
CA PRO A 441 -35.16 -17.59 65.94
C PRO A 441 -34.97 -18.99 65.35
N GLY A 442 -33.74 -19.40 65.05
CA GLY A 442 -33.38 -20.75 64.60
C GLY A 442 -32.70 -21.61 65.66
N GLU A 443 -32.22 -21.04 66.76
CA GLU A 443 -31.54 -21.75 67.85
C GLU A 443 -32.53 -22.29 68.90
N LEU A 444 -31.99 -22.96 69.94
CA LEU A 444 -32.75 -23.52 71.06
C LEU A 444 -32.32 -22.84 72.37
N GLU A 445 -33.28 -22.49 73.22
CA GLU A 445 -33.05 -21.81 74.51
C GLU A 445 -32.04 -22.54 75.41
N VAL A 446 -30.98 -21.84 75.83
CA VAL A 446 -29.89 -22.39 76.66
C VAL A 446 -30.17 -22.13 78.14
N CYS A 447 -31.17 -22.84 78.65
CA CYS A 447 -31.69 -22.80 80.02
C CYS A 447 -30.63 -22.47 81.10
N GLY A 448 -30.70 -21.26 81.67
CA GLY A 448 -29.89 -20.81 82.80
C GLY A 448 -28.80 -19.78 82.48
N ASN A 449 -28.74 -19.27 81.24
CA ASN A 449 -27.85 -18.18 80.82
C ASN A 449 -28.47 -16.77 81.00
N SER A 450 -29.80 -16.68 81.13
CA SER A 450 -30.60 -15.44 81.11
C SER A 450 -30.47 -14.59 79.84
N VAL A 451 -30.30 -15.25 78.69
CA VAL A 451 -30.51 -14.73 77.34
C VAL A 451 -31.88 -15.22 76.84
N ASP A 452 -32.32 -14.75 75.68
CA ASP A 452 -33.54 -15.12 74.95
C ASP A 452 -33.01 -15.76 73.65
N ASP A 453 -32.42 -16.96 73.75
CA ASP A 453 -31.53 -17.47 72.68
C ASP A 453 -32.28 -17.81 71.38
N ASP A 454 -33.60 -18.03 71.46
CA ASP A 454 -34.48 -18.27 70.30
C ASP A 454 -35.34 -17.03 69.92
N CYS A 455 -35.13 -15.89 70.60
CA CYS A 455 -35.87 -14.65 70.41
C CYS A 455 -37.43 -14.77 70.46
N ASP A 456 -37.98 -15.79 71.12
CA ASP A 456 -39.42 -15.98 71.40
C ASP A 456 -39.99 -14.88 72.33
N GLY A 457 -39.15 -14.33 73.21
CA GLY A 457 -39.53 -13.42 74.28
C GLY A 457 -39.68 -14.08 75.65
N ALA A 458 -39.41 -15.38 75.75
CA ALA A 458 -39.16 -16.11 76.99
C ALA A 458 -37.65 -16.09 77.34
N ILE A 459 -37.32 -16.53 78.56
CA ILE A 459 -35.93 -16.73 79.01
C ILE A 459 -35.90 -17.80 80.10
N ASP A 460 -34.86 -18.63 80.12
CA ASP A 460 -34.61 -19.68 81.11
C ASP A 460 -35.90 -20.53 81.39
N THR A 461 -36.20 -20.77 82.67
CA THR A 461 -37.40 -21.47 83.16
C THR A 461 -38.75 -20.77 82.88
N ALA A 462 -38.78 -19.66 82.15
CA ALA A 462 -40.03 -19.09 81.62
C ALA A 462 -40.36 -19.66 80.23
N ASP A 463 -39.36 -20.24 79.56
CA ASP A 463 -39.50 -20.96 78.31
C ASP A 463 -40.23 -22.30 78.48
N SER A 464 -40.88 -22.77 77.42
CA SER A 464 -41.57 -24.05 77.37
C SER A 464 -40.66 -25.24 77.02
N GLU A 465 -39.47 -24.99 76.50
CA GLU A 465 -38.46 -25.97 76.09
C GLU A 465 -37.53 -26.36 77.25
N CYS A 466 -37.48 -25.54 78.33
CA CYS A 466 -36.75 -25.84 79.55
C CYS A 466 -37.54 -26.73 80.55
N PRO A 467 -36.92 -27.75 81.17
CA PRO A 467 -37.58 -28.58 82.18
C PRO A 467 -37.82 -27.85 83.51
N ASP A 468 -39.05 -27.91 84.04
CA ASP A 468 -39.40 -27.40 85.38
C ASP A 468 -38.61 -28.11 86.49
N VAL A 469 -38.30 -29.39 86.30
CA VAL A 469 -37.63 -30.25 87.29
C VAL A 469 -36.68 -31.23 86.60
N GLU A 470 -35.41 -31.20 86.99
CA GLU A 470 -34.42 -32.22 86.62
C GLU A 470 -34.18 -33.23 87.74
N LEU A 471 -34.22 -34.53 87.43
CA LEU A 471 -33.99 -35.63 88.35
C LEU A 471 -32.90 -36.57 87.81
N THR A 472 -31.85 -36.81 88.57
CA THR A 472 -30.80 -37.78 88.21
C THR A 472 -30.85 -39.03 89.09
N ILE A 473 -31.16 -40.19 88.50
CA ILE A 473 -31.05 -41.48 89.17
C ILE A 473 -29.60 -41.96 89.06
N GLY A 474 -28.77 -41.53 90.02
CA GLY A 474 -27.33 -41.80 90.06
C GLY A 474 -26.90 -43.04 90.86
N ALA A 475 -27.85 -43.83 91.38
CA ALA A 475 -27.59 -45.06 92.13
C ALA A 475 -28.81 -46.00 92.08
N ASP A 476 -28.59 -47.30 92.29
CA ASP A 476 -29.63 -48.32 92.21
C ASP A 476 -30.82 -48.02 93.15
N VAL A 477 -32.02 -48.15 92.61
CA VAL A 477 -33.27 -47.77 93.28
C VAL A 477 -34.37 -48.80 93.03
N GLN A 478 -35.32 -48.87 93.97
CA GLN A 478 -36.54 -49.66 93.84
C GLN A 478 -37.77 -48.77 93.80
N ASP A 479 -38.74 -49.14 92.96
CA ASP A 479 -40.07 -48.54 92.87
C ASP A 479 -40.04 -47.01 92.69
N TYR A 480 -39.34 -46.52 91.66
CA TYR A 480 -39.10 -45.09 91.45
C TYR A 480 -40.39 -44.34 91.07
N ASP A 481 -40.84 -43.45 91.95
CA ASP A 481 -42.05 -42.62 91.78
C ASP A 481 -41.64 -41.20 91.38
N VAL A 482 -41.81 -40.87 90.09
CA VAL A 482 -41.47 -39.54 89.53
C VAL A 482 -42.29 -38.43 90.21
N TRP A 483 -43.53 -38.69 90.63
CA TRP A 483 -44.33 -37.67 91.32
C TRP A 483 -43.81 -37.40 92.74
N ALA A 484 -43.34 -38.43 93.45
CA ALA A 484 -42.70 -38.24 94.75
C ALA A 484 -41.37 -37.48 94.64
N GLU A 485 -40.52 -37.86 93.69
CA GLU A 485 -39.19 -37.29 93.51
C GLU A 485 -39.22 -35.88 92.89
N ALA A 486 -40.18 -35.57 92.01
CA ALA A 486 -40.43 -34.21 91.50
C ALA A 486 -41.06 -33.25 92.54
N GLY A 487 -41.06 -33.61 93.84
CA GLY A 487 -41.55 -32.75 94.92
C GLY A 487 -43.08 -32.70 95.04
N SER A 488 -43.80 -33.67 94.47
CA SER A 488 -45.27 -33.76 94.48
C SER A 488 -45.98 -32.56 93.84
N PRO A 489 -45.74 -32.28 92.54
CA PRO A 489 -46.31 -31.11 91.86
C PRO A 489 -47.85 -31.12 91.87
N SER A 490 -48.43 -29.92 91.89
CA SER A 490 -49.89 -29.69 91.96
C SER A 490 -50.51 -29.11 90.68
N SER A 491 -49.66 -28.82 89.70
CA SER A 491 -49.96 -28.37 88.34
C SER A 491 -49.25 -29.30 87.35
N ALA A 492 -49.54 -29.17 86.06
CA ALA A 492 -48.69 -29.76 85.03
C ALA A 492 -47.24 -29.29 85.23
N THR A 493 -46.28 -30.19 84.96
CA THR A 493 -44.84 -29.98 85.16
C THR A 493 -44.09 -30.78 84.10
N TYR A 494 -43.06 -30.19 83.50
CA TYR A 494 -42.09 -30.90 82.65
C TYR A 494 -40.95 -31.43 83.53
N VAL A 495 -40.81 -32.76 83.58
CA VAL A 495 -39.78 -33.44 84.39
C VAL A 495 -38.80 -34.17 83.49
N LEU A 496 -37.54 -33.71 83.46
CA LEU A 496 -36.44 -34.45 82.85
C LEU A 496 -35.87 -35.45 83.88
N VAL A 497 -35.80 -36.73 83.53
CA VAL A 497 -35.29 -37.82 84.37
C VAL A 497 -34.14 -38.53 83.67
N THR A 498 -32.93 -38.42 84.20
CA THR A 498 -31.75 -39.12 83.68
C THR A 498 -31.41 -40.33 84.54
N VAL A 499 -31.49 -41.53 83.97
CA VAL A 499 -30.93 -42.75 84.60
C VAL A 499 -29.48 -42.86 84.19
N SER A 500 -28.55 -42.74 85.14
CA SER A 500 -27.12 -42.76 84.85
C SER A 500 -26.63 -44.13 84.36
N SER A 501 -25.58 -44.13 83.53
CA SER A 501 -25.03 -45.38 82.99
C SER A 501 -24.59 -46.36 84.09
N GLY A 502 -25.08 -47.60 83.99
CA GLY A 502 -24.81 -48.67 84.94
C GLY A 502 -25.70 -48.68 86.20
N VAL A 503 -26.67 -47.77 86.32
CA VAL A 503 -27.67 -47.77 87.40
C VAL A 503 -28.82 -48.73 87.10
N ILE A 504 -29.30 -49.44 88.12
CA ILE A 504 -30.44 -50.35 88.05
C ILE A 504 -31.67 -49.75 88.76
N VAL A 505 -32.74 -49.53 88.01
CA VAL A 505 -34.09 -49.21 88.51
C VAL A 505 -34.89 -50.51 88.50
N SER A 506 -35.33 -50.99 89.66
CA SER A 506 -35.96 -52.32 89.80
C SER A 506 -37.30 -52.29 90.52
N ALA A 507 -38.21 -53.18 90.17
CA ALA A 507 -39.45 -53.38 90.93
C ALA A 507 -39.21 -54.29 92.14
N SER A 508 -39.80 -53.97 93.29
CA SER A 508 -39.70 -54.78 94.52
C SER A 508 -40.70 -55.94 94.61
N ASP A 509 -41.77 -55.91 93.80
CA ASP A 509 -42.89 -56.87 93.80
C ASP A 509 -43.53 -56.92 92.40
N PRO A 510 -44.07 -58.05 91.90
CA PRO A 510 -44.71 -58.12 90.58
C PRO A 510 -45.91 -57.18 90.39
N ALA A 511 -46.54 -56.70 91.47
CA ALA A 511 -47.64 -55.74 91.41
C ALA A 511 -47.18 -54.27 91.33
N ILE A 512 -45.88 -53.98 91.49
CA ILE A 512 -45.32 -52.63 91.52
C ILE A 512 -44.41 -52.43 90.29
N PRO A 513 -44.55 -51.34 89.54
CA PRO A 513 -43.63 -51.02 88.44
C PRO A 513 -42.28 -50.51 88.97
N ALA A 514 -41.19 -50.78 88.25
CA ALA A 514 -39.86 -50.29 88.64
C ALA A 514 -39.75 -48.77 88.57
N PHE A 515 -40.49 -48.15 87.64
CA PHE A 515 -40.59 -46.71 87.41
C PHE A 515 -42.05 -46.35 87.17
N THR A 516 -42.59 -45.34 87.85
CA THR A 516 -43.95 -44.85 87.62
C THR A 516 -44.04 -43.33 87.55
N THR A 517 -44.88 -42.85 86.64
CA THR A 517 -45.31 -41.45 86.55
C THR A 517 -46.66 -41.20 87.24
N ALA A 518 -47.21 -42.22 87.91
CA ALA A 518 -48.51 -42.13 88.57
C ALA A 518 -48.53 -41.07 89.67
N GLY A 519 -49.48 -40.13 89.55
CA GLY A 519 -49.64 -39.02 90.52
C GLY A 519 -49.32 -37.65 89.92
N LEU A 520 -48.53 -37.59 88.83
CA LEU A 520 -48.30 -36.36 88.10
C LEU A 520 -49.63 -35.79 87.55
N PRO A 521 -49.87 -34.47 87.63
CA PRO A 521 -51.10 -33.87 87.10
C PRO A 521 -51.23 -34.02 85.57
N SER A 522 -52.48 -34.09 85.10
CA SER A 522 -52.76 -34.18 83.65
C SER A 522 -52.20 -32.97 82.90
N GLY A 523 -51.46 -33.24 81.81
CA GLY A 523 -50.70 -32.25 81.06
C GLY A 523 -49.23 -32.13 81.49
N SER A 524 -48.77 -32.90 82.47
CA SER A 524 -47.33 -33.06 82.73
C SER A 524 -46.66 -33.83 81.60
N LEU A 525 -45.40 -33.50 81.33
CA LEU A 525 -44.50 -34.23 80.45
C LEU A 525 -43.39 -34.83 81.30
N VAL A 526 -43.04 -36.08 81.04
CA VAL A 526 -41.81 -36.68 81.55
C VAL A 526 -40.91 -36.99 80.36
N GLU A 527 -39.68 -36.54 80.39
CA GLU A 527 -38.63 -37.05 79.50
C GLU A 527 -37.72 -37.97 80.29
N LEU A 528 -37.47 -39.16 79.76
CA LEU A 528 -36.65 -40.19 80.40
C LEU A 528 -35.45 -40.49 79.51
N VAL A 529 -34.27 -39.98 79.89
CA VAL A 529 -32.99 -40.33 79.29
C VAL A 529 -32.41 -41.51 80.06
N ASN A 530 -32.46 -42.72 79.47
CA ASN A 530 -32.05 -43.95 80.13
C ASN A 530 -30.72 -44.49 79.58
N ASP A 531 -29.61 -44.18 80.26
CA ASP A 531 -28.32 -44.88 80.08
C ASP A 531 -28.20 -46.17 80.92
N GLY A 532 -29.16 -46.42 81.82
CA GLY A 532 -29.15 -47.48 82.82
C GLY A 532 -29.94 -48.73 82.42
N THR A 533 -30.43 -49.45 83.42
CA THR A 533 -31.31 -50.61 83.24
C THR A 533 -32.55 -50.50 84.12
N ILE A 534 -33.73 -50.47 83.51
CA ILE A 534 -35.02 -50.47 84.21
C ILE A 534 -35.64 -51.87 84.05
N HIS A 535 -35.99 -52.55 85.15
CA HIS A 535 -36.60 -53.88 85.04
C HIS A 535 -37.70 -54.20 86.06
N GLY A 536 -38.77 -54.83 85.57
CA GLY A 536 -39.84 -55.39 86.38
C GLY A 536 -39.41 -56.60 87.22
N HIS A 537 -40.22 -56.96 88.21
CA HIS A 537 -39.95 -58.06 89.12
C HIS A 537 -40.41 -59.39 88.49
N GLY A 538 -39.61 -60.45 88.61
CA GLY A 538 -40.00 -61.77 88.11
C GLY A 538 -41.21 -62.35 88.85
N GLY A 539 -42.12 -63.02 88.15
CA GLY A 539 -43.28 -63.66 88.75
C GLY A 539 -42.90 -64.87 89.61
N ASP A 540 -43.60 -65.08 90.72
CA ASP A 540 -43.32 -66.16 91.65
C ASP A 540 -43.71 -67.54 91.08
N GLY A 541 -42.87 -68.55 91.36
CA GLY A 541 -43.07 -69.91 90.88
C GLY A 541 -44.17 -70.69 91.63
N ALA A 542 -44.92 -71.52 90.90
CA ALA A 542 -46.04 -72.27 91.45
C ALA A 542 -45.63 -73.32 92.50
N CYS A 543 -45.98 -73.08 93.77
CA CYS A 543 -45.60 -73.95 94.90
C CYS A 543 -46.62 -75.06 95.26
N ALA A 544 -47.70 -75.23 94.48
CA ALA A 544 -48.72 -76.27 94.68
C ALA A 544 -48.81 -77.23 93.48
N TYR A 545 -49.13 -78.51 93.73
CA TYR A 545 -49.41 -79.50 92.69
C TYR A 545 -50.52 -79.01 91.75
N ALA A 546 -50.17 -78.74 90.48
CA ALA A 546 -51.01 -78.15 89.44
C ALA A 546 -51.40 -76.66 89.65
N GLY A 547 -50.56 -75.88 90.34
CA GLY A 547 -50.61 -74.41 90.27
C GLY A 547 -49.92 -73.85 89.03
N ALA A 548 -50.40 -72.69 88.56
CA ALA A 548 -49.72 -71.82 87.61
C ALA A 548 -48.79 -70.83 88.34
N GLY A 549 -47.77 -70.31 87.65
CA GLY A 549 -46.92 -69.25 88.19
C GLY A 549 -47.63 -67.89 88.20
N GLU A 550 -47.09 -66.93 88.95
CA GLU A 550 -47.56 -65.54 88.91
C GLU A 550 -46.97 -64.81 87.71
N ASP A 551 -47.66 -63.79 87.22
CA ASP A 551 -47.19 -62.96 86.12
C ASP A 551 -46.00 -62.09 86.58
N GLY A 552 -45.10 -61.73 85.67
CA GLY A 552 -44.04 -60.78 85.96
C GLY A 552 -44.55 -59.34 86.01
N GLY A 553 -43.91 -58.50 86.84
CA GLY A 553 -44.24 -57.08 86.95
C GLY A 553 -43.71 -56.24 85.79
N ASP A 554 -44.32 -55.07 85.60
CA ASP A 554 -43.93 -54.13 84.54
C ASP A 554 -42.67 -53.34 84.91
N ALA A 555 -41.88 -52.91 83.92
CA ALA A 555 -40.74 -52.03 84.17
C ALA A 555 -41.19 -50.57 84.34
N ILE A 556 -41.97 -50.03 83.40
CA ILE A 556 -42.47 -48.66 83.43
C ILE A 556 -44.00 -48.64 83.47
N GLU A 557 -44.59 -47.81 84.33
CA GLU A 557 -46.00 -47.43 84.31
C GLU A 557 -46.15 -45.94 83.95
N MET A 558 -46.86 -45.64 82.86
CA MET A 558 -47.12 -44.26 82.44
C MET A 558 -48.59 -43.83 82.58
N THR A 559 -48.80 -42.62 83.12
CA THR A 559 -50.13 -42.01 83.29
C THR A 559 -50.26 -40.60 82.69
N VAL A 560 -49.12 -40.00 82.32
CA VAL A 560 -48.98 -38.70 81.65
C VAL A 560 -48.09 -38.87 80.41
N ASP A 561 -47.89 -37.81 79.62
CA ASP A 561 -47.06 -37.89 78.41
C ASP A 561 -45.61 -38.23 78.80
N LEU A 562 -45.00 -39.16 78.05
CA LEU A 562 -43.67 -39.71 78.33
C LEU A 562 -42.84 -39.77 77.04
N ILE A 563 -41.77 -39.00 76.97
CA ILE A 563 -40.67 -39.17 76.02
C ILE A 563 -39.65 -40.12 76.67
N ILE A 564 -39.13 -41.08 75.91
CA ILE A 564 -38.04 -41.95 76.35
C ILE A 564 -36.93 -41.88 75.31
N ASP A 565 -35.75 -41.41 75.70
CA ASP A 565 -34.48 -41.77 75.05
C ASP A 565 -33.94 -43.04 75.71
N ASN A 566 -33.96 -44.14 74.97
CA ASN A 566 -33.32 -45.40 75.31
C ASN A 566 -32.31 -45.80 74.21
N SER A 567 -31.51 -44.85 73.76
CA SER A 567 -30.41 -45.08 72.79
C SER A 567 -29.25 -45.88 73.39
N SER A 568 -29.06 -45.81 74.71
CA SER A 568 -27.90 -46.31 75.45
C SER A 568 -28.20 -47.36 76.53
N GLY A 569 -29.40 -47.33 77.14
CA GLY A 569 -29.82 -48.24 78.22
C GLY A 569 -30.75 -49.39 77.80
N GLY A 570 -31.39 -50.02 78.78
CA GLY A 570 -32.34 -51.14 78.57
C GLY A 570 -33.55 -51.11 79.50
N ILE A 571 -34.71 -51.52 78.98
CA ILE A 571 -35.99 -51.59 79.71
C ILE A 571 -36.62 -52.98 79.54
N TYR A 572 -36.87 -53.69 80.64
CA TYR A 572 -37.25 -55.12 80.60
C TYR A 572 -38.39 -55.45 81.57
N GLY A 573 -39.54 -55.88 81.05
CA GLY A 573 -40.59 -56.46 81.89
C GLY A 573 -40.11 -57.73 82.63
N GLY A 574 -40.67 -57.97 83.82
CA GLY A 574 -40.33 -59.13 84.63
C GLY A 574 -40.71 -60.45 83.93
N GLY A 575 -39.87 -61.47 84.03
CA GLY A 575 -40.19 -62.80 83.50
C GLY A 575 -41.24 -63.51 84.33
N GLY A 576 -42.27 -64.10 83.70
CA GLY A 576 -43.34 -64.82 84.40
C GLY A 576 -42.87 -66.07 85.14
N GLY A 577 -43.59 -66.39 86.23
CA GLY A 577 -43.25 -67.49 87.13
C GLY A 577 -43.45 -68.88 86.53
N GLY A 578 -42.56 -69.81 86.91
CA GLY A 578 -42.61 -71.19 86.43
C GLY A 578 -43.79 -71.99 87.00
N GLY A 579 -44.58 -72.62 86.13
CA GLY A 579 -45.63 -73.56 86.50
C GLY A 579 -45.10 -74.88 87.11
N SER A 580 -45.96 -75.59 87.86
CA SER A 580 -45.59 -76.84 88.53
C SER A 580 -45.64 -78.08 87.62
N GLY A 581 -44.67 -79.01 87.78
CA GLY A 581 -44.53 -80.20 86.91
C GLY A 581 -44.38 -81.55 87.64
N ASP A 582 -45.08 -82.58 87.15
CA ASP A 582 -45.11 -83.94 87.72
C ASP A 582 -44.12 -84.92 87.04
N ASP A 583 -43.17 -85.48 87.81
CA ASP A 583 -42.55 -86.79 87.50
C ASP A 583 -42.40 -87.70 88.75
N PRO A 584 -43.26 -88.72 88.88
CA PRO A 584 -43.17 -89.72 89.93
C PRO A 584 -42.49 -91.03 89.49
N GLN A 585 -41.42 -91.02 88.67
CA GLN A 585 -40.60 -92.22 88.48
C GLN A 585 -39.12 -92.05 88.02
N GLY A 586 -38.30 -91.45 88.89
CA GLY A 586 -37.15 -92.18 89.45
C GLY A 586 -35.80 -92.20 88.70
N GLY A 587 -34.88 -91.37 89.21
CA GLY A 587 -33.45 -91.68 89.34
C GLY A 587 -32.58 -91.49 88.09
N GLY A 588 -31.43 -90.82 88.15
CA GLY A 588 -30.74 -90.30 89.33
C GLY A 588 -29.23 -90.29 89.12
N GLY A 589 -28.61 -89.12 89.26
CA GLY A 589 -27.18 -88.87 89.04
C GLY A 589 -26.97 -87.94 87.83
N GLY A 590 -26.61 -86.67 88.01
CA GLY A 590 -26.28 -85.90 89.22
C GLY A 590 -25.31 -84.78 88.81
N ALA A 591 -25.19 -83.63 89.47
CA ALA A 591 -25.81 -83.10 90.69
C ALA A 591 -25.92 -81.56 90.52
N GLY A 592 -26.68 -80.77 91.27
CA GLY A 592 -27.65 -80.99 92.35
C GLY A 592 -28.37 -79.64 92.59
N GLY A 593 -29.46 -79.50 93.34
CA GLY A 593 -30.08 -80.43 94.28
C GLY A 593 -30.40 -79.68 95.58
N GLY A 594 -31.56 -79.02 95.65
CA GLY A 594 -31.98 -78.23 96.81
C GLY A 594 -33.49 -78.05 96.87
N VAL A 595 -34.21 -79.07 97.38
CA VAL A 595 -35.64 -78.94 97.66
C VAL A 595 -35.80 -78.13 98.95
N GLY A 596 -36.11 -76.85 98.77
CA GLY A 596 -36.57 -75.98 99.84
C GLY A 596 -37.65 -75.05 99.29
N CYS A 597 -38.86 -75.13 99.86
CA CYS A 597 -39.78 -73.99 99.83
C CYS A 597 -39.21 -72.94 100.78
N GLY A 598 -38.25 -72.15 100.29
CA GLY A 598 -37.70 -71.00 101.01
C GLY A 598 -38.51 -69.76 100.67
N THR A 599 -39.22 -69.21 101.66
CA THR A 599 -39.71 -67.83 101.57
C THR A 599 -38.59 -66.87 101.96
N GLY A 600 -38.36 -65.86 101.14
CA GLY A 600 -37.29 -64.87 101.29
C GLY A 600 -35.97 -65.31 100.62
N GLY A 601 -35.18 -64.41 100.05
CA GLY A 601 -35.29 -62.95 100.02
C GLY A 601 -33.91 -62.30 100.14
N ASN A 602 -33.67 -61.27 99.32
CA ASN A 602 -32.56 -60.30 99.29
C ASN A 602 -31.11 -60.85 99.33
N GLY A 603 -30.32 -60.47 98.33
CA GLY A 603 -28.85 -60.57 98.38
C GLY A 603 -28.20 -60.87 97.04
N ASP A 604 -27.99 -59.81 96.26
CA ASP A 604 -26.75 -59.40 95.56
C ASP A 604 -25.87 -60.42 94.80
N GLU A 605 -25.29 -59.87 93.71
CA GLU A 605 -24.15 -60.33 92.90
C GLU A 605 -24.42 -61.35 91.75
N ASP A 606 -24.28 -60.78 90.54
CA ASP A 606 -23.51 -61.30 89.41
C ASP A 606 -23.90 -62.63 88.73
N GLY A 607 -24.48 -62.48 87.54
CA GLY A 607 -24.01 -63.21 86.36
C GLY A 607 -24.94 -64.26 85.77
N PHE A 608 -25.95 -63.82 85.01
CA PHE A 608 -26.68 -64.72 84.10
C PHE A 608 -25.88 -64.99 82.82
N GLY A 609 -24.89 -65.87 82.91
CA GLY A 609 -24.01 -66.22 81.79
C GLY A 609 -24.73 -66.99 80.67
N ILE A 610 -24.92 -66.35 79.51
CA ILE A 610 -25.45 -67.00 78.30
C ILE A 610 -24.37 -67.91 77.69
N GLY A 611 -24.40 -69.19 78.07
CA GLY A 611 -23.47 -70.22 77.58
C GLY A 611 -23.69 -70.57 76.11
N GLY A 612 -22.90 -69.97 75.22
CA GLY A 612 -23.03 -70.17 73.76
C GLY A 612 -22.46 -71.49 73.22
N HIS A 613 -23.13 -72.03 72.19
CA HIS A 613 -22.58 -73.00 71.24
C HIS A 613 -22.76 -72.46 69.82
N GLY A 614 -21.73 -71.85 69.22
CA GLY A 614 -21.89 -71.19 67.91
C GLY A 614 -20.67 -70.63 67.16
N GLY A 615 -19.43 -70.89 67.61
CA GLY A 615 -18.19 -70.85 66.81
C GLY A 615 -17.86 -69.68 65.84
N GLN A 616 -16.94 -68.80 66.29
CA GLN A 616 -15.79 -68.23 65.53
C GLN A 616 -16.12 -67.22 64.38
N ARG A 617 -15.42 -66.08 64.21
CA ARG A 617 -14.03 -65.74 64.60
C ARG A 617 -13.72 -64.22 64.42
N HIS A 618 -12.94 -63.62 65.35
CA HIS A 618 -11.92 -62.54 65.13
C HIS A 618 -12.38 -61.14 64.60
N THR A 619 -11.82 -59.97 64.99
CA THR A 619 -10.59 -59.64 65.77
C THR A 619 -10.58 -58.20 66.34
N THR A 620 -9.98 -58.01 67.53
CA THR A 620 -9.21 -56.82 68.05
C THR A 620 -9.77 -55.38 68.09
N VAL A 621 -9.89 -54.87 69.33
CA VAL A 621 -9.52 -53.51 69.86
C VAL A 621 -7.97 -53.39 70.02
N PRO A 622 -7.31 -52.29 70.49
CA PRO A 622 -7.76 -50.89 70.78
C PRO A 622 -6.79 -49.72 70.38
N GLY A 623 -7.24 -48.47 70.56
CA GLY A 623 -6.50 -47.45 71.34
C GLY A 623 -5.74 -46.29 70.64
N GLY A 624 -6.00 -45.06 71.12
CA GLY A 624 -4.98 -44.20 71.77
C GLY A 624 -4.18 -43.15 70.96
N ASP A 625 -4.33 -41.89 71.40
CA ASP A 625 -3.34 -40.79 71.46
C ASP A 625 -2.68 -40.17 70.20
N GLY A 626 -2.79 -38.84 70.10
CA GLY A 626 -1.58 -37.98 70.21
C GLY A 626 -0.99 -37.27 68.97
N ALA A 627 -1.47 -36.06 68.71
CA ALA A 627 -0.74 -34.80 68.37
C ALA A 627 0.37 -34.70 67.27
N ASN A 628 0.34 -33.53 66.60
CA ASN A 628 1.43 -32.69 66.06
C ASN A 628 1.88 -32.74 64.57
N TYR A 629 1.70 -31.56 63.95
CA TYR A 629 2.59 -30.79 63.03
C TYR A 629 2.84 -31.18 61.56
N ASP A 630 2.49 -30.21 60.70
CA ASP A 630 3.08 -29.66 59.45
C ASP A 630 3.65 -30.55 58.31
N GLY A 631 3.59 -29.99 57.09
CA GLY A 631 4.51 -30.37 56.00
C GLY A 631 3.92 -30.79 54.65
N THR A 632 3.35 -29.86 53.87
CA THR A 632 3.26 -29.96 52.39
C THR A 632 4.67 -30.03 51.77
N PRO A 633 4.96 -30.60 50.56
CA PRO A 633 4.14 -30.41 49.33
C PRO A 633 4.16 -31.52 48.22
N GLY A 634 3.28 -31.37 47.21
CA GLY A 634 3.75 -31.34 45.80
C GLY A 634 3.38 -32.44 44.77
N THR A 635 2.54 -32.04 43.80
CA THR A 635 2.68 -32.22 42.31
C THR A 635 2.28 -33.51 41.55
N GLY A 636 1.58 -33.29 40.41
CA GLY A 636 1.44 -34.18 39.21
C GLY A 636 0.20 -35.10 39.22
N GLY A 637 -0.77 -35.07 38.29
CA GLY A 637 -0.73 -34.80 36.84
C GLY A 637 -0.68 -36.15 36.07
N ALA A 638 -1.47 -36.46 35.02
CA ALA A 638 -2.26 -35.64 34.09
C ALA A 638 -3.29 -36.46 33.26
N PHE A 639 -4.37 -35.79 32.81
CA PHE A 639 -5.09 -35.84 31.51
C PHE A 639 -5.53 -37.14 30.78
N GLY A 640 -6.75 -37.10 30.18
CA GLY A 640 -7.21 -38.04 29.14
C GLY A 640 -8.69 -37.91 28.68
N MET A 641 -9.02 -36.92 27.84
CA MET A 641 -10.30 -36.72 27.09
C MET A 641 -9.99 -36.05 25.72
N PRO A 642 -10.95 -35.77 24.79
CA PRO A 642 -12.15 -36.49 24.34
C PRO A 642 -11.89 -37.01 22.89
N PRO A 643 -12.34 -36.45 21.72
CA PRO A 643 -13.56 -35.70 21.29
C PRO A 643 -14.68 -36.68 20.85
N GLY A 644 -15.73 -36.40 20.04
CA GLY A 644 -16.29 -35.24 19.30
C GLY A 644 -17.62 -35.70 18.63
N ASP A 645 -18.53 -34.90 18.07
CA ASP A 645 -18.61 -33.47 17.74
C ASP A 645 -20.09 -33.01 17.66
N GLY A 646 -20.37 -31.70 17.61
CA GLY A 646 -21.67 -31.16 17.15
C GLY A 646 -22.07 -29.82 17.77
N GLY A 647 -21.54 -28.70 17.27
CA GLY A 647 -21.77 -27.37 17.86
C GLY A 647 -22.95 -26.57 17.31
N GLY A 648 -23.22 -25.43 17.96
CA GLY A 648 -23.90 -24.26 17.38
C GLY A 648 -25.09 -23.69 18.17
N GLY A 649 -25.03 -22.41 18.56
CA GLY A 649 -26.22 -21.57 18.74
C GLY A 649 -26.45 -20.90 20.12
N SER A 650 -25.69 -19.84 20.38
CA SER A 650 -26.08 -18.58 21.08
C SER A 650 -27.47 -18.39 21.72
N GLY A 651 -27.46 -17.85 22.96
CA GLY A 651 -28.31 -16.71 23.36
C GLY A 651 -29.59 -16.99 24.16
N GLY A 652 -29.83 -16.18 25.20
CA GLY A 652 -31.13 -16.03 25.87
C GLY A 652 -31.10 -16.08 27.40
N ALA A 653 -31.25 -14.91 28.04
CA ALA A 653 -31.57 -14.77 29.47
C ALA A 653 -33.09 -14.69 29.71
N GLY A 654 -33.51 -14.77 30.98
CA GLY A 654 -34.72 -14.09 31.46
C GLY A 654 -36.01 -14.90 31.71
N ASP A 655 -36.44 -14.85 32.98
CA ASP A 655 -37.83 -14.83 33.50
C ASP A 655 -38.76 -16.07 33.41
N PRO A 656 -39.32 -16.50 34.56
CA PRO A 656 -40.57 -17.25 34.65
C PRO A 656 -41.67 -16.52 35.47
N THR A 657 -42.67 -15.96 34.79
CA THR A 657 -43.93 -15.55 35.45
C THR A 657 -44.93 -16.70 35.65
N LEU A 658 -45.64 -16.66 36.78
CA LEU A 658 -46.63 -17.62 37.29
C LEU A 658 -47.85 -17.84 36.36
N LEU A 659 -48.38 -19.09 36.28
CA LEU A 659 -49.82 -19.37 36.55
C LEU A 659 -50.23 -20.87 36.68
N THR A 660 -50.86 -21.19 37.82
CA THR A 660 -51.90 -22.23 38.11
C THR A 660 -52.15 -23.46 37.21
N GLY A 661 -52.36 -24.63 37.86
CA GLY A 661 -53.71 -25.24 37.84
C GLY A 661 -53.90 -26.77 37.66
N CYS A 662 -54.19 -27.47 38.77
CA CYS A 662 -55.07 -28.66 38.90
C CYS A 662 -54.82 -29.98 38.12
N CYS A 663 -54.76 -31.10 38.87
CA CYS A 663 -55.80 -32.16 38.81
C CYS A 663 -55.73 -33.19 39.96
N ALA A 664 -56.89 -33.74 40.35
CA ALA A 664 -57.08 -34.90 41.24
C ALA A 664 -56.86 -36.24 40.47
N GLY A 665 -56.78 -37.46 41.02
CA GLY A 665 -57.07 -38.00 42.36
C GLY A 665 -57.98 -39.25 42.25
N GLN A 666 -57.56 -40.41 42.79
CA GLN A 666 -58.26 -41.71 42.98
C GLN A 666 -57.20 -42.74 43.45
N GLY A 667 -57.44 -43.81 44.24
CA GLY A 667 -58.65 -44.29 44.91
C GLY A 667 -58.90 -45.80 44.75
N GLY A 668 -58.67 -46.63 45.81
CA GLY A 668 -59.44 -47.87 46.04
C GLY A 668 -58.72 -49.23 46.26
N ALA A 669 -59.21 -49.95 47.29
CA ALA A 669 -59.26 -51.43 47.50
C ALA A 669 -57.93 -52.24 47.62
N GLY A 670 -57.87 -53.39 48.33
CA GLY A 670 -58.87 -54.04 49.20
C GLY A 670 -58.86 -55.59 49.15
N GLY A 671 -58.69 -56.26 50.30
CA GLY A 671 -58.84 -57.73 50.50
C GLY A 671 -57.52 -58.53 50.57
N GLY A 672 -57.40 -59.64 51.31
CA GLY A 672 -58.30 -60.28 52.28
C GLY A 672 -58.29 -61.83 52.23
N TRP A 673 -58.40 -62.49 53.40
CA TRP A 673 -58.60 -63.95 53.60
C TRP A 673 -57.41 -64.86 53.17
N GLY A 674 -57.04 -65.99 53.82
CA GLY A 674 -57.45 -66.70 55.04
C GLY A 674 -56.32 -67.73 55.37
N GLY A 675 -56.33 -68.58 56.39
CA GLY A 675 -57.43 -69.07 57.22
C GLY A 675 -57.53 -70.61 57.14
N GLY A 676 -56.86 -71.32 58.07
CA GLY A 676 -56.92 -72.78 58.24
C GLY A 676 -55.83 -73.57 57.49
N GLY A 677 -55.24 -74.65 58.01
CA GLY A 677 -55.54 -75.41 59.24
C GLY A 677 -55.97 -76.84 58.95
N GLY A 678 -55.48 -77.80 59.74
CA GLY A 678 -55.97 -79.20 59.75
C GLY A 678 -54.91 -80.26 59.45
N GLY A 679 -54.62 -81.13 60.42
CA GLY A 679 -53.65 -82.22 60.25
C GLY A 679 -53.45 -83.16 61.44
N GLY A 680 -54.29 -83.12 62.48
CA GLY A 680 -54.21 -84.08 63.57
C GLY A 680 -54.86 -85.41 63.22
N SER A 681 -54.22 -86.54 63.55
CA SER A 681 -54.88 -87.81 63.89
C SER A 681 -53.89 -88.89 64.32
N THR A 682 -54.05 -89.42 65.54
CA THR A 682 -54.21 -90.86 65.76
C THR A 682 -55.37 -91.07 66.75
N TYR A 683 -56.09 -92.20 66.66
CA TYR A 683 -57.49 -92.31 67.07
C TYR A 683 -57.68 -93.01 68.45
N ASP A 684 -58.29 -92.29 69.41
CA ASP A 684 -59.01 -92.76 70.63
C ASP A 684 -58.20 -93.59 71.68
N PRO A 685 -58.63 -93.76 72.95
CA PRO A 685 -57.83 -93.27 74.08
C PRO A 685 -57.34 -94.40 74.98
N SER A 686 -56.02 -94.67 75.01
CA SER A 686 -55.47 -95.66 75.95
C SER A 686 -54.00 -95.48 76.38
N SER A 687 -53.53 -94.23 76.54
CA SER A 687 -52.39 -93.92 77.44
C SER A 687 -52.14 -92.40 77.65
N ASN A 688 -52.72 -91.86 78.72
CA ASN A 688 -52.18 -90.78 79.58
C ASN A 688 -51.43 -89.57 78.95
N PRO A 689 -52.12 -88.49 78.56
CA PRO A 689 -51.51 -87.14 78.54
C PRO A 689 -51.36 -86.61 79.97
N ARG A 690 -50.19 -86.06 80.29
CA ARG A 690 -49.85 -85.57 81.65
C ARG A 690 -50.40 -84.16 81.87
N ASN A 691 -50.69 -83.82 83.13
CA ASN A 691 -51.14 -82.50 83.54
C ASN A 691 -49.92 -81.70 84.03
N SER A 692 -49.65 -80.54 83.42
CA SER A 692 -48.62 -79.58 83.85
C SER A 692 -49.30 -78.21 83.98
N GLY A 693 -48.95 -77.44 85.02
CA GLY A 693 -49.45 -76.07 85.15
C GLY A 693 -48.77 -75.15 84.13
N ASP A 694 -49.53 -74.21 83.57
CA ASP A 694 -48.98 -73.17 82.70
C ASP A 694 -48.10 -72.19 83.51
N GLY A 695 -47.16 -71.51 82.85
CA GLY A 695 -46.39 -70.42 83.46
C GLY A 695 -47.19 -69.11 83.51
N GLY A 696 -46.75 -68.17 84.34
CA GLY A 696 -47.26 -66.79 84.29
C GLY A 696 -46.79 -66.06 83.03
N ASP A 697 -47.49 -65.01 82.64
CA ASP A 697 -47.09 -64.12 81.55
C ASP A 697 -45.91 -63.23 81.98
N ALA A 698 -45.14 -62.72 81.01
CA ALA A 698 -44.12 -61.70 81.28
C ALA A 698 -44.77 -60.32 81.40
N GLY A 699 -44.21 -59.48 82.27
CA GLY A 699 -44.59 -58.07 82.38
C GLY A 699 -44.16 -57.26 81.16
N TYR A 700 -44.66 -56.03 81.08
CA TYR A 700 -44.38 -55.09 80.00
C TYR A 700 -43.11 -54.27 80.25
N ALA A 701 -42.44 -53.86 79.16
CA ALA A 701 -41.42 -52.83 79.22
C ALA A 701 -42.05 -51.47 79.59
N VAL A 702 -43.18 -51.14 78.96
CA VAL A 702 -44.02 -49.98 79.30
C VAL A 702 -45.49 -50.39 79.33
N ARG A 703 -46.16 -50.16 80.46
CA ARG A 703 -47.62 -50.23 80.62
C ARG A 703 -48.20 -48.82 80.50
N ILE A 704 -48.95 -48.59 79.42
CA ILE A 704 -49.62 -47.29 79.16
C ILE A 704 -51.00 -47.28 79.83
N LEU A 705 -51.20 -46.40 80.82
CA LEU A 705 -52.48 -46.14 81.47
C LEU A 705 -53.07 -44.76 81.11
N GLY A 706 -52.25 -43.85 80.62
CA GLY A 706 -52.62 -42.52 80.13
C GLY A 706 -51.40 -41.80 79.53
N GLY A 707 -51.66 -40.76 78.74
CA GLY A 707 -50.63 -40.00 78.02
C GLY A 707 -50.21 -40.62 76.68
N THR A 708 -49.32 -39.91 76.02
CA THR A 708 -48.67 -40.20 74.73
C THR A 708 -47.27 -40.72 75.00
N LEU A 709 -46.89 -41.85 74.39
CA LEU A 709 -45.53 -42.37 74.46
C LEU A 709 -44.77 -41.98 73.20
N ILE A 710 -43.73 -41.15 73.36
CA ILE A 710 -42.72 -40.92 72.33
C ILE A 710 -41.50 -41.75 72.70
N TRP A 711 -41.00 -42.55 71.76
CA TRP A 711 -39.90 -43.48 71.99
C TRP A 711 -38.81 -43.22 70.96
N ASP A 712 -37.65 -42.75 71.41
CA ASP A 712 -36.41 -42.73 70.65
C ASP A 712 -35.43 -43.74 71.26
N GLY A 713 -34.88 -44.66 70.47
CA GLY A 713 -34.03 -45.74 70.99
C GLY A 713 -34.22 -47.11 70.35
N GLY A 714 -33.11 -47.79 70.07
CA GLY A 714 -33.00 -48.93 69.16
C GLY A 714 -33.88 -50.17 69.41
N TYR A 715 -34.56 -50.58 68.34
CA TYR A 715 -34.76 -51.97 67.87
C TYR A 715 -35.30 -53.09 68.80
N ASP A 716 -36.10 -52.85 69.85
CA ASP A 716 -37.08 -53.88 70.30
C ASP A 716 -38.35 -53.35 70.98
N LEU A 717 -39.41 -53.14 70.20
CA LEU A 717 -40.74 -52.76 70.69
C LEU A 717 -41.63 -53.96 71.11
N THR A 718 -41.11 -55.21 71.12
CA THR A 718 -41.96 -56.39 71.37
C THR A 718 -42.53 -56.49 72.81
N GLY A 719 -42.02 -55.68 73.73
CA GLY A 719 -42.46 -55.59 75.13
C GLY A 719 -43.47 -54.48 75.48
N VAL A 720 -43.91 -53.64 74.52
CA VAL A 720 -44.83 -52.52 74.79
C VAL A 720 -46.29 -52.93 74.54
N LYS A 721 -47.21 -52.61 75.47
CA LYS A 721 -48.66 -52.71 75.22
C LYS A 721 -49.46 -51.54 75.83
N GLY A 722 -50.29 -50.96 74.97
CA GLY A 722 -51.30 -49.94 75.23
C GLY A 722 -52.02 -49.61 73.92
N GLU A 723 -52.97 -48.67 73.93
CA GLU A 723 -53.31 -47.96 72.69
C GLU A 723 -52.16 -46.98 72.40
N VAL A 724 -51.25 -47.39 71.51
CA VAL A 724 -50.32 -46.46 70.86
C VAL A 724 -51.15 -45.64 69.88
N GLN A 725 -51.20 -44.32 70.06
CA GLN A 725 -51.75 -43.37 69.07
C GLN A 725 -50.62 -42.83 68.20
#